data_AF-A0A4S9XV73-F1
#
_entry.id   AF-A0A4S9XV73-F1
#
_cell.length_a   1.000
_cell.length_b   1.000
_cell.length_c   1.000
_cell.angle_alpha   90.00
_cell.angle_beta   90.00
_cell.angle_gamma   90.00
#
_symmetry.space_group_name_H-M   'P 1'
#
loop_
_entity.id
_entity.type
_entity.pdbx_description
1 polymer ?
#
loop_
_entity_poly.entity_id
_entity_poly.type
_entity_poly.pdbx_seq_one_letter_code
_entity_poly.pdbx_strand_id
1 'polypeptide(L)'
;MRRPLAVALTTLLSSSAAAVPYAEYILAPSQRDLSPVKVHHANGTVINAAGVTTSGSGGATFNSVSAVTYDYTKNIGGLVSFIVSSSSDSEQYIGISYTESSLWISPDGSDATQNIAIDETLWFKITGPGNYSVEPLHDRGGFRYLNVYHNTTGNVTLSHLQTYFTAMPHFPDDGIGEYTGYFHSNDEKLNRVWYAGAYTDQLCTIPSTAGNSLVDLDATDPNTPTVWWSNSTLTNGSSAFTDGPKRDKLVWPGDFAISVPGVFLSTDDAITVKLSLQQLFASQNATTGALPWFAQPIYVFPENSFINFGKVVFSFNYHLFTLLGLHNYWIYTGDDEYLQQNWNRFKLALNYSLSFVDETGLANVTSSFDWLREGMGGHNIEANSILKHTLDVAVTLAYAVNDTSHIASWTNSSAAIVSAANTLLWDSSASLYKDNETTTLHPQDGNVWSIISGVASANQSTDISGALAARWGPYGAPAPEAGTTVSPFITGFELQAHFLAGQPQRAIELMQFMWADFMLDDPRMTNSTYIEGYDTSGALHYPAYADDARISHAHGWSSGPVLALSTFAVGLHVLNATNWIAHPQPGNLTNIEAGFKVDHGTYSGNYSVTAKGASYVLSTPPGTEGSLVVDTPGCNAIIKVTGVGSDVRGKHGKKFNWAKQVHGHKGATSNPWKCGVWGPSPPSHQDGSAGTITIDNLAGGNYTVDIVCS
;
A
#
# COMPACT_ATOMS: atom_id res chain seq x y z
N MET A 1 46.04 4.67 -54.26
CA MET A 1 44.66 4.75 -53.75
C MET A 1 44.67 4.40 -52.28
N ARG A 2 44.58 5.39 -51.38
CA ARG A 2 44.45 5.20 -49.93
C ARG A 2 43.28 6.07 -49.46
N ARG A 3 42.25 5.42 -48.92
CA ARG A 3 41.05 6.05 -48.35
C ARG A 3 41.40 6.73 -47.02
N PRO A 4 40.84 7.91 -46.67
CA PRO A 4 40.99 8.46 -45.34
C PRO A 4 39.98 7.80 -44.38
N LEU A 5 40.46 7.43 -43.19
CA LEU A 5 39.63 7.02 -42.06
C LEU A 5 38.84 8.22 -41.55
N ALA A 6 37.52 8.09 -41.46
CA ALA A 6 36.68 8.97 -40.66
C ALA A 6 36.71 8.49 -39.21
N VAL A 7 37.19 9.35 -38.30
CA VAL A 7 37.13 9.16 -36.85
C VAL A 7 35.72 9.56 -36.42
N ALA A 8 34.92 8.59 -35.99
CA ALA A 8 33.64 8.83 -35.34
C ALA A 8 33.91 9.23 -33.87
N LEU A 9 33.50 10.44 -33.52
CA LEU A 9 33.53 10.95 -32.15
C LEU A 9 32.25 10.46 -31.45
N THR A 10 32.34 9.39 -30.66
CA THR A 10 31.26 8.95 -29.78
C THR A 10 31.17 9.90 -28.59
N THR A 11 30.19 10.78 -28.58
CA THR A 11 29.77 11.52 -27.39
C THR A 11 29.09 10.54 -26.43
N LEU A 12 29.84 10.08 -25.43
CA LEU A 12 29.29 9.47 -24.22
C LEU A 12 28.47 10.55 -23.48
N LEU A 13 27.16 10.56 -23.71
CA LEU A 13 26.21 11.19 -22.81
C LEU A 13 26.19 10.37 -21.53
N SER A 14 26.97 10.80 -20.55
CA SER A 14 26.78 10.40 -19.16
C SER A 14 25.45 11.00 -18.72
N SER A 15 24.37 10.21 -18.80
CA SER A 15 23.15 10.51 -18.06
C SER A 15 23.47 10.33 -16.59
N SER A 16 23.95 11.38 -15.93
CA SER A 16 23.82 11.48 -14.48
C SER A 16 22.33 11.48 -14.19
N ALA A 17 21.77 10.33 -13.83
CA ALA A 17 20.43 10.29 -13.26
C ALA A 17 20.46 11.22 -12.04
N ALA A 18 19.70 12.32 -12.09
CA ALA A 18 19.56 13.16 -10.93
C ALA A 18 18.84 12.33 -9.86
N ALA A 19 19.38 12.30 -8.64
CA ALA A 19 18.72 11.65 -7.53
C ALA A 19 17.31 12.22 -7.35
N VAL A 20 16.36 11.37 -6.98
CA VAL A 20 14.99 11.79 -6.66
C VAL A 20 15.02 12.84 -5.53
N PRO A 21 14.17 13.88 -5.56
CA PRO A 21 14.08 14.84 -4.47
C PRO A 21 13.83 14.16 -3.12
N TYR A 22 14.35 14.77 -2.05
CA TYR A 22 14.12 14.35 -0.66
C TYR A 22 14.59 12.92 -0.37
N ALA A 23 15.66 12.46 -1.04
CA ALA A 23 16.23 11.12 -0.88
C ALA A 23 16.67 10.82 0.57
N GLU A 24 16.89 11.82 1.41
CA GLU A 24 17.17 11.68 2.84
C GLU A 24 16.06 10.97 3.64
N TYR A 25 14.83 10.95 3.13
CA TYR A 25 13.72 10.23 3.75
C TYR A 25 13.57 8.77 3.28
N ILE A 26 14.29 8.36 2.22
CA ILE A 26 14.20 6.99 1.70
C ILE A 26 14.72 6.02 2.76
N LEU A 27 13.86 5.08 3.16
CA LEU A 27 14.17 4.12 4.22
C LEU A 27 14.89 2.88 3.70
N ALA A 28 14.77 2.61 2.40
CA ALA A 28 15.45 1.55 1.68
C ALA A 28 16.96 1.57 1.95
N PRO A 29 17.60 0.42 2.19
CA PRO A 29 19.04 0.40 2.35
C PRO A 29 19.75 0.73 1.04
N SER A 30 20.93 1.36 1.11
CA SER A 30 21.73 1.71 -0.06
C SER A 30 22.46 0.53 -0.71
N GLN A 31 22.45 -0.63 -0.07
CA GLN A 31 23.04 -1.89 -0.53
C GLN A 31 22.29 -3.05 0.09
N ARG A 32 22.41 -4.26 -0.49
CA ARG A 32 21.74 -5.45 0.07
C ARG A 32 22.41 -6.03 1.30
N ASP A 33 23.71 -5.83 1.45
CA ASP A 33 24.48 -6.41 2.55
C ASP A 33 24.39 -5.52 3.80
N LEU A 34 23.56 -5.94 4.74
CA LEU A 34 23.24 -5.19 5.95
C LEU A 34 23.94 -5.80 7.16
N SER A 35 24.69 -5.01 7.91
CA SER A 35 25.11 -5.38 9.26
C SER A 35 24.15 -4.75 10.28
N PRO A 36 23.96 -5.37 11.46
CA PRO A 36 23.14 -4.76 12.49
C PRO A 36 23.72 -3.42 12.96
N VAL A 37 22.87 -2.47 13.30
CA VAL A 37 23.32 -1.10 13.63
C VAL A 37 23.85 -1.01 15.05
N LYS A 38 23.18 -1.66 16.01
CA LYS A 38 23.58 -1.64 17.43
C LYS A 38 23.17 -2.92 18.16
N VAL A 39 23.72 -3.08 19.36
CA VAL A 39 23.25 -4.08 20.33
C VAL A 39 22.01 -3.52 21.03
N HIS A 40 20.90 -4.25 20.99
CA HIS A 40 19.70 -3.96 21.78
C HIS A 40 19.88 -4.45 23.22
N HIS A 41 20.27 -5.71 23.36
CA HIS A 41 20.44 -6.36 24.66
C HIS A 41 21.45 -7.51 24.54
N ALA A 42 22.16 -7.80 25.62
CA ALA A 42 23.05 -8.96 25.72
C ALA A 42 22.75 -9.69 27.03
N ASN A 43 22.65 -11.01 26.95
CA ASN A 43 22.40 -11.89 28.09
C ASN A 43 23.54 -12.91 28.23
N GLY A 44 23.91 -13.25 29.46
CA GLY A 44 25.10 -14.07 29.73
C GLY A 44 26.42 -13.33 29.45
N THR A 45 27.48 -14.09 29.15
CA THR A 45 28.84 -13.54 28.99
C THR A 45 29.22 -13.41 27.52
N VAL A 46 29.03 -12.22 26.96
CA VAL A 46 29.46 -11.89 25.60
C VAL A 46 30.56 -10.83 25.64
N ILE A 47 31.74 -11.17 25.11
CA ILE A 47 32.85 -10.22 24.98
C ILE A 47 32.69 -9.47 23.67
N ASN A 48 32.71 -8.14 23.74
CA ASN A 48 32.62 -7.26 22.58
C ASN A 48 31.37 -7.53 21.70
N ALA A 49 30.18 -7.58 22.30
CA ALA A 49 28.92 -7.80 21.58
C ALA A 49 28.73 -6.84 20.40
N ALA A 50 29.21 -5.60 20.51
CA ALA A 50 29.15 -4.63 19.42
C ALA A 50 30.15 -4.91 18.27
N GLY A 51 31.04 -5.91 18.39
CA GLY A 51 32.13 -6.15 17.46
C GLY A 51 31.71 -6.56 16.04
N VAL A 52 30.44 -6.94 15.84
CA VAL A 52 29.85 -7.32 14.54
C VAL A 52 28.77 -6.33 14.06
N THR A 53 28.62 -5.17 14.71
CA THR A 53 27.72 -4.10 14.24
C THR A 53 28.39 -3.23 13.18
N THR A 54 27.63 -2.37 12.51
CA THR A 54 28.14 -1.43 11.48
C THR A 54 29.28 -0.53 11.94
N SER A 55 29.32 -0.17 13.22
CA SER A 55 30.39 0.64 13.84
C SER A 55 31.38 -0.19 14.67
N GLY A 56 31.17 -1.51 14.72
CA GLY A 56 31.93 -2.47 15.48
C GLY A 56 33.28 -2.82 14.86
N SER A 57 34.19 -3.34 15.69
CA SER A 57 35.40 -4.02 15.22
C SER A 57 35.83 -5.09 16.23
N GLY A 58 36.63 -6.06 15.78
CA GLY A 58 37.24 -7.06 16.66
C GLY A 58 36.39 -8.30 16.99
N GLY A 59 35.19 -8.44 16.40
CA GLY A 59 34.32 -9.61 16.56
C GLY A 59 33.63 -9.71 17.93
N ALA A 60 32.59 -10.55 18.01
CA ALA A 60 31.82 -10.81 19.22
C ALA A 60 32.02 -12.25 19.70
N THR A 61 32.50 -12.44 20.93
CA THR A 61 32.75 -13.77 21.51
C THR A 61 31.66 -14.12 22.52
N PHE A 62 30.86 -15.13 22.18
CA PHE A 62 29.83 -15.73 23.02
C PHE A 62 30.49 -16.79 23.91
N ASN A 63 30.31 -16.70 25.23
CA ASN A 63 30.85 -17.66 26.20
C ASN A 63 29.73 -18.31 26.99
N SER A 64 29.81 -19.63 27.11
CA SER A 64 28.78 -20.45 27.76
C SER A 64 27.38 -20.09 27.24
N VAL A 65 26.31 -20.40 27.97
CA VAL A 65 24.95 -19.98 27.57
C VAL A 65 24.88 -18.45 27.57
N SER A 66 24.74 -17.86 26.39
CA SER A 66 24.72 -16.41 26.18
C SER A 66 23.95 -16.05 24.91
N ALA A 67 23.50 -14.80 24.82
CA ALA A 67 22.75 -14.31 23.68
C ALA A 67 22.99 -12.81 23.46
N VAL A 68 22.85 -12.37 22.22
CA VAL A 68 22.80 -10.94 21.86
C VAL A 68 21.61 -10.71 20.94
N THR A 69 20.78 -9.74 21.29
CA THR A 69 19.79 -9.16 20.38
C THR A 69 20.41 -7.95 19.71
N TYR A 70 20.47 -7.98 18.39
CA TYR A 70 20.90 -6.85 17.57
C TYR A 70 19.68 -6.09 17.01
N ASP A 71 19.80 -4.77 16.87
CA ASP A 71 18.76 -3.89 16.34
C ASP A 71 19.25 -3.25 15.03
N TYR A 72 18.48 -3.44 13.96
CA TYR A 72 18.71 -2.80 12.66
C TYR A 72 18.16 -1.37 12.59
N THR A 73 17.45 -0.91 13.63
CA THR A 73 16.79 0.40 13.79
C THR A 73 15.64 0.69 12.82
N LYS A 74 15.46 -0.18 11.83
CA LYS A 74 14.38 -0.22 10.86
C LYS A 74 13.97 -1.68 10.68
N ASN A 75 12.73 -1.91 10.31
CA ASN A 75 12.31 -3.19 9.77
C ASN A 75 13.07 -3.46 8.47
N ILE A 76 13.59 -4.65 8.30
CA ILE A 76 14.28 -5.11 7.09
C ILE A 76 13.73 -6.50 6.72
N GLY A 77 14.27 -7.12 5.68
CA GLY A 77 14.07 -8.55 5.52
C GLY A 77 15.11 -9.24 4.66
N GLY A 78 15.27 -10.55 4.88
CA GLY A 78 16.15 -11.39 4.08
C GLY A 78 16.95 -12.43 4.86
N LEU A 79 18.05 -12.87 4.25
CA LEU A 79 18.80 -14.06 4.68
C LEU A 79 20.02 -13.70 5.52
N VAL A 80 20.12 -14.28 6.72
CA VAL A 80 21.24 -14.06 7.64
C VAL A 80 22.43 -14.97 7.32
N SER A 81 23.63 -14.43 7.43
CA SER A 81 24.89 -15.17 7.43
C SER A 81 25.85 -14.61 8.48
N PHE A 82 26.76 -15.45 8.95
CA PHE A 82 27.79 -15.07 9.91
C PHE A 82 29.09 -15.83 9.68
N ILE A 83 30.20 -15.19 10.05
CA ILE A 83 31.53 -15.79 9.95
C ILE A 83 32.04 -16.11 11.35
N VAL A 84 32.33 -17.39 11.59
CA VAL A 84 33.03 -17.84 12.80
C VAL A 84 34.52 -17.74 12.57
N SER A 85 35.22 -17.01 13.44
CA SER A 85 36.68 -16.87 13.41
C SER A 85 37.39 -17.87 14.32
N SER A 86 36.75 -18.25 15.44
CA SER A 86 37.25 -19.26 16.37
C SER A 86 36.12 -19.90 17.16
N SER A 87 36.31 -21.15 17.56
CA SER A 87 35.48 -21.84 18.55
C SER A 87 36.36 -22.65 19.51
N SER A 88 35.86 -22.95 20.70
CA SER A 88 36.59 -23.78 21.68
C SER A 88 36.78 -25.23 21.22
N ASP A 89 35.78 -25.78 20.52
CA ASP A 89 35.77 -27.12 19.92
C ASP A 89 34.70 -27.20 18.80
N SER A 90 34.40 -28.42 18.32
CA SER A 90 33.43 -28.70 17.26
C SER A 90 32.00 -29.01 17.73
N GLU A 91 31.76 -28.99 19.05
CA GLU A 91 30.45 -29.24 19.67
C GLU A 91 29.84 -27.92 20.18
N GLN A 92 30.05 -26.84 19.42
CA GLN A 92 29.50 -25.51 19.69
C GLN A 92 28.30 -25.25 18.77
N TYR A 93 27.35 -24.42 19.22
CA TYR A 93 26.12 -24.14 18.47
C TYR A 93 25.79 -22.65 18.51
N ILE A 94 25.44 -22.09 17.35
CA ILE A 94 24.87 -20.74 17.23
C ILE A 94 23.42 -20.86 16.80
N GLY A 95 22.51 -20.20 17.51
CA GLY A 95 21.09 -20.12 17.17
C GLY A 95 20.75 -18.74 16.61
N ILE A 96 19.82 -18.67 15.66
CA ILE A 96 19.29 -17.41 15.11
C ILE A 96 17.78 -17.36 15.25
N SER A 97 17.24 -16.24 15.74
CA SER A 97 15.79 -15.94 15.71
C SER A 97 15.51 -14.47 15.41
N TYR A 98 14.26 -14.16 15.06
CA TYR A 98 13.88 -12.88 14.47
C TYR A 98 12.64 -12.30 15.14
N THR A 99 12.54 -10.97 15.24
CA THR A 99 11.29 -10.30 15.63
C THR A 99 11.14 -8.92 14.99
N GLU A 100 9.92 -8.52 14.67
CA GLU A 100 9.63 -7.15 14.19
C GLU A 100 9.48 -6.15 15.35
N SER A 101 8.78 -6.53 16.42
CA SER A 101 8.61 -5.72 17.63
C SER A 101 9.51 -6.20 18.77
N SER A 102 9.96 -5.26 19.60
CA SER A 102 10.72 -5.60 20.81
C SER A 102 9.90 -6.36 21.85
N LEU A 103 8.56 -6.36 21.76
CA LEU A 103 7.70 -7.06 22.71
C LEU A 103 7.84 -8.58 22.65
N TRP A 104 8.17 -9.13 21.49
CA TRP A 104 8.19 -10.58 21.27
C TRP A 104 9.60 -11.14 21.17
N ILE A 105 10.63 -10.35 21.53
CA ILE A 105 11.99 -10.86 21.69
C ILE A 105 11.95 -11.97 22.75
N SER A 106 12.19 -13.20 22.31
CA SER A 106 12.04 -14.40 23.13
C SER A 106 13.32 -15.24 23.07
N PRO A 107 13.76 -15.87 24.18
CA PRO A 107 14.87 -16.81 24.15
C PRO A 107 14.53 -18.14 23.46
N ASP A 108 13.25 -18.38 23.17
CA ASP A 108 12.75 -19.68 22.74
C ASP A 108 12.51 -19.77 21.22
N GLY A 109 12.51 -18.64 20.50
CA GLY A 109 12.18 -18.62 19.08
C GLY A 109 12.07 -17.23 18.44
N SER A 110 11.51 -17.20 17.24
CA SER A 110 11.10 -15.98 16.52
C SER A 110 9.65 -15.65 16.84
N ASP A 111 9.23 -14.42 16.54
CA ASP A 111 7.81 -14.05 16.56
C ASP A 111 7.00 -14.93 15.58
N ALA A 112 5.72 -15.16 15.89
CA ALA A 112 4.92 -16.18 15.21
C ALA A 112 4.66 -15.84 13.73
N THR A 113 4.71 -16.86 12.87
CA THR A 113 4.04 -16.83 11.55
C THR A 113 2.79 -17.69 11.51
N GLN A 114 2.70 -18.68 12.40
CA GLN A 114 1.57 -19.60 12.48
C GLN A 114 0.38 -19.00 13.24
N ASN A 115 -0.72 -19.76 13.36
CA ASN A 115 -1.90 -19.30 14.07
C ASN A 115 -1.66 -19.14 15.58
N ILE A 116 -1.00 -20.14 16.18
CA ILE A 116 -0.57 -20.17 17.58
C ILE A 116 0.76 -20.95 17.59
N ALA A 117 1.84 -20.33 18.08
CA ALA A 117 3.17 -20.91 18.35
C ALA A 117 4.26 -19.92 17.96
N ILE A 118 5.36 -19.93 18.70
CA ILE A 118 6.60 -19.30 18.26
C ILE A 118 7.28 -20.12 17.16
N ASP A 119 7.95 -19.43 16.25
CA ASP A 119 8.71 -20.05 15.17
C ASP A 119 10.07 -20.51 15.71
N GLU A 120 10.53 -21.72 15.39
CA GLU A 120 11.75 -22.29 15.97
C GLU A 120 13.03 -21.48 15.71
N THR A 121 13.97 -21.60 16.64
CA THR A 121 15.33 -21.06 16.47
C THR A 121 16.12 -21.90 15.47
N LEU A 122 16.76 -21.26 14.50
CA LEU A 122 17.61 -21.92 13.52
C LEU A 122 18.99 -22.20 14.14
N TRP A 123 19.27 -23.46 14.48
CA TRP A 123 20.51 -23.87 15.14
C TRP A 123 21.57 -24.36 14.14
N PHE A 124 22.77 -23.82 14.24
CA PHE A 124 23.95 -24.15 13.45
C PHE A 124 24.98 -24.86 14.32
N LYS A 125 25.34 -26.10 13.95
CA LYS A 125 26.51 -26.77 14.54
C LYS A 125 27.80 -26.16 14.01
N ILE A 126 28.63 -25.62 14.89
CA ILE A 126 29.89 -24.97 14.54
C ILE A 126 30.99 -26.02 14.48
N THR A 127 31.40 -26.38 13.25
CA THR A 127 32.42 -27.40 13.00
C THR A 127 33.84 -26.82 12.97
N GLY A 128 33.96 -25.50 12.97
CA GLY A 128 35.21 -24.75 12.99
C GLY A 128 35.05 -23.35 12.38
N PRO A 129 36.16 -22.62 12.20
CA PRO A 129 36.13 -21.33 11.50
C PRO A 129 35.59 -21.47 10.08
N GLY A 130 34.73 -20.53 9.67
CA GLY A 130 34.06 -20.61 8.37
C GLY A 130 32.83 -19.70 8.26
N ASN A 131 32.20 -19.74 7.09
CA ASN A 131 30.95 -19.03 6.83
C ASN A 131 29.76 -19.97 7.05
N TYR A 132 28.73 -19.46 7.72
CA TYR A 132 27.48 -20.13 7.99
C TYR A 132 26.34 -19.23 7.50
N SER A 133 25.41 -19.80 6.74
CA SER A 133 24.28 -19.05 6.16
C SER A 133 22.98 -19.78 6.39
N VAL A 134 21.94 -19.01 6.67
CA VAL A 134 20.55 -19.48 6.71
C VAL A 134 20.17 -20.01 5.31
N GLU A 135 19.47 -21.14 5.29
CA GLU A 135 18.99 -21.72 4.04
C GLU A 135 17.92 -20.82 3.38
N PRO A 136 17.85 -20.73 2.04
CA PRO A 136 16.89 -19.86 1.36
C PRO A 136 15.42 -20.09 1.74
N LEU A 137 15.05 -21.31 2.14
CA LEU A 137 13.69 -21.63 2.57
C LEU A 137 13.32 -21.00 3.92
N HIS A 138 14.29 -20.50 4.69
CA HIS A 138 14.09 -19.76 5.93
C HIS A 138 14.34 -18.27 5.73
N ASP A 139 14.02 -17.72 4.55
CA ASP A 139 13.92 -16.28 4.36
C ASP A 139 12.77 -15.75 5.22
N ARG A 140 13.14 -15.21 6.38
CA ARG A 140 12.21 -14.62 7.36
C ARG A 140 11.33 -13.56 6.72
N GLY A 141 11.82 -12.84 5.72
CA GLY A 141 11.28 -11.55 5.33
C GLY A 141 11.34 -10.58 6.50
N GLY A 142 10.21 -10.01 6.95
CA GLY A 142 10.16 -8.90 7.91
C GLY A 142 10.76 -9.20 9.28
N PHE A 143 11.77 -8.42 9.70
CA PHE A 143 12.25 -8.32 11.09
C PHE A 143 13.07 -7.05 11.32
N ARG A 144 13.10 -6.56 12.56
CA ARG A 144 13.99 -5.46 13.00
C ARG A 144 15.06 -5.94 13.97
N TYR A 145 14.72 -6.90 14.81
CA TYR A 145 15.60 -7.46 15.82
C TYR A 145 16.05 -8.86 15.42
N LEU A 146 17.36 -9.08 15.51
CA LEU A 146 18.00 -10.35 15.22
C LEU A 146 18.64 -10.88 16.51
N ASN A 147 18.16 -12.02 16.99
CA ASN A 147 18.74 -12.68 18.15
C ASN A 147 19.78 -13.70 17.71
N VAL A 148 20.93 -13.68 18.36
CA VAL A 148 22.01 -14.65 18.19
C VAL A 148 22.26 -15.33 19.53
N TYR A 149 22.10 -16.65 19.57
CA TYR A 149 22.25 -17.47 20.76
C TYR A 149 23.50 -18.32 20.70
N HIS A 150 24.06 -18.61 21.86
CA HIS A 150 25.02 -19.68 22.09
C HIS A 150 24.52 -20.50 23.29
N ASN A 151 24.35 -21.82 23.13
CA ASN A 151 23.70 -22.65 24.16
C ASN A 151 24.60 -23.72 24.80
N THR A 152 25.91 -23.67 24.55
CA THR A 152 26.87 -24.67 25.06
C THR A 152 27.70 -24.11 26.22
N THR A 153 28.66 -24.87 26.74
CA THR A 153 29.57 -24.42 27.82
C THR A 153 30.85 -23.75 27.30
N GLY A 154 31.17 -23.89 26.02
CA GLY A 154 32.40 -23.40 25.40
C GLY A 154 32.31 -21.95 24.93
N ASN A 155 33.03 -21.61 23.85
CA ASN A 155 32.96 -20.29 23.23
C ASN A 155 32.96 -20.33 21.71
N VAL A 156 32.35 -19.30 21.12
CA VAL A 156 32.34 -19.03 19.68
C VAL A 156 32.56 -17.54 19.45
N THR A 157 33.49 -17.18 18.57
CA THR A 157 33.73 -15.80 18.15
C THR A 157 33.24 -15.58 16.73
N LEU A 158 32.25 -14.70 16.60
CA LEU A 158 31.77 -14.21 15.31
C LEU A 158 32.61 -13.00 14.89
N SER A 159 33.25 -13.05 13.73
CA SER A 159 33.95 -11.89 13.16
C SER A 159 33.05 -11.04 12.28
N HIS A 160 31.94 -11.60 11.81
CA HIS A 160 30.99 -10.93 10.93
C HIS A 160 29.58 -11.45 11.15
N LEU A 161 28.59 -10.55 11.02
CA LEU A 161 27.16 -10.86 11.04
C LEU A 161 26.48 -9.95 10.00
N GLN A 162 25.69 -10.56 9.12
CA GLN A 162 25.11 -9.88 7.98
C GLN A 162 23.75 -10.45 7.61
N THR A 163 22.87 -9.60 7.11
CA THR A 163 21.63 -9.96 6.42
C THR A 163 21.72 -9.49 4.97
N TYR A 164 21.49 -10.41 4.03
CA TYR A 164 21.29 -10.06 2.62
C TYR A 164 19.82 -9.66 2.41
N PHE A 165 19.58 -8.41 2.03
CA PHE A 165 18.25 -7.83 1.83
C PHE A 165 17.58 -8.40 0.57
N THR A 166 16.51 -9.17 0.74
CA THR A 166 15.88 -9.93 -0.35
C THR A 166 14.73 -9.22 -1.06
N ALA A 167 14.21 -8.13 -0.49
CA ALA A 167 13.12 -7.38 -1.12
C ALA A 167 13.56 -6.77 -2.46
N MET A 168 12.59 -6.56 -3.37
CA MET A 168 12.82 -6.11 -4.75
C MET A 168 13.90 -6.95 -5.46
N PRO A 169 13.71 -8.27 -5.62
CA PRO A 169 14.76 -9.19 -6.10
C PRO A 169 15.19 -8.95 -7.55
N HIS A 170 14.40 -8.18 -8.31
CA HIS A 170 14.68 -7.83 -9.70
C HIS A 170 15.41 -6.48 -9.85
N PHE A 171 15.54 -5.71 -8.77
CA PHE A 171 16.34 -4.49 -8.76
C PHE A 171 17.83 -4.85 -8.61
N PRO A 172 18.75 -4.09 -9.21
CA PRO A 172 20.18 -4.27 -8.98
C PRO A 172 20.54 -3.97 -7.52
N ASP A 173 21.63 -4.54 -7.02
CA ASP A 173 22.01 -4.47 -5.61
C ASP A 173 22.27 -3.04 -5.09
N ASP A 174 22.69 -2.14 -5.97
CA ASP A 174 22.89 -0.71 -5.73
C ASP A 174 21.68 0.17 -6.10
N GLY A 175 20.60 -0.42 -6.61
CA GLY A 175 19.41 0.29 -7.08
C GLY A 175 18.21 0.28 -6.11
N ILE A 176 18.35 -0.33 -4.93
CA ILE A 176 17.22 -0.53 -3.98
C ILE A 176 16.62 0.80 -3.47
N GLY A 177 17.41 1.88 -3.48
CA GLY A 177 16.95 3.23 -3.12
C GLY A 177 16.49 4.09 -4.30
N GLU A 178 16.41 3.56 -5.52
CA GLU A 178 16.07 4.34 -6.73
C GLU A 178 14.56 4.53 -6.89
N TYR A 179 13.96 5.34 -6.01
CA TYR A 179 12.53 5.65 -6.07
C TYR A 179 12.25 6.59 -7.25
N THR A 180 11.11 6.38 -7.91
CA THR A 180 10.64 7.21 -9.04
C THR A 180 9.69 8.31 -8.58
N GLY A 181 9.17 8.21 -7.35
CA GLY A 181 8.31 9.21 -6.72
C GLY A 181 8.86 9.77 -5.41
N TYR A 182 8.29 10.90 -5.01
CA TYR A 182 8.66 11.65 -3.82
C TYR A 182 7.49 12.45 -3.26
N PHE A 183 7.60 12.79 -1.98
CA PHE A 183 6.67 13.67 -1.28
C PHE A 183 7.43 14.55 -0.28
N HIS A 184 6.99 15.79 -0.12
CA HIS A 184 7.46 16.64 0.96
C HIS A 184 6.40 17.68 1.34
N SER A 185 6.36 18.03 2.61
CA SER A 185 5.48 19.05 3.16
C SER A 185 6.16 19.86 4.25
N ASN A 186 5.51 20.91 4.71
CA ASN A 186 5.90 21.64 5.92
C ASN A 186 5.58 20.88 7.23
N ASP A 187 5.10 19.63 7.16
CA ASP A 187 4.85 18.76 8.30
C ASP A 187 5.76 17.52 8.24
N GLU A 188 6.73 17.49 9.15
CA GLU A 188 7.70 16.40 9.25
C GLU A 188 7.06 15.03 9.52
N LYS A 189 5.91 14.99 10.19
CA LYS A 189 5.19 13.73 10.42
C LYS A 189 4.72 13.15 9.10
N LEU A 190 4.10 13.97 8.25
CA LEU A 190 3.57 13.53 6.96
C LEU A 190 4.69 13.13 5.99
N ASN A 191 5.84 13.81 6.05
CA ASN A 191 7.02 13.44 5.29
C ASN A 191 7.42 11.99 5.63
N ARG A 192 7.65 11.70 6.92
CA ARG A 192 7.99 10.34 7.38
C ARG A 192 6.92 9.31 7.04
N VAL A 193 5.64 9.69 7.17
CA VAL A 193 4.50 8.81 6.89
C VAL A 193 4.47 8.35 5.43
N TRP A 194 4.76 9.25 4.49
CA TRP A 194 4.77 8.87 3.07
C TRP A 194 5.87 7.84 2.77
N TYR A 195 7.10 8.09 3.25
CA TYR A 195 8.24 7.20 2.97
C TYR A 195 8.17 5.87 3.72
N ALA A 196 7.57 5.82 4.90
CA ALA A 196 7.29 4.55 5.58
C ALA A 196 6.23 3.71 4.84
N GLY A 197 5.25 4.35 4.20
CA GLY A 197 4.28 3.66 3.34
C GLY A 197 4.94 3.05 2.12
N ALA A 198 5.71 3.86 1.39
CA ALA A 198 6.48 3.41 0.22
C ALA A 198 7.48 2.29 0.58
N TYR A 199 8.14 2.38 1.73
CA TYR A 199 9.05 1.34 2.20
C TYR A 199 8.32 0.06 2.66
N THR A 200 7.12 0.18 3.21
CA THR A 200 6.26 -0.98 3.53
C THR A 200 5.93 -1.74 2.25
N ASP A 201 5.44 -1.05 1.21
CA ASP A 201 5.15 -1.66 -0.09
C ASP A 201 6.41 -2.29 -0.69
N GLN A 202 7.56 -1.63 -0.57
CA GLN A 202 8.84 -2.18 -1.04
C GLN A 202 9.20 -3.50 -0.32
N LEU A 203 9.02 -3.57 0.99
CA LEU A 203 9.28 -4.77 1.79
C LEU A 203 8.34 -5.92 1.39
N CYS A 204 7.10 -5.61 1.00
CA CYS A 204 6.10 -6.56 0.53
C CYS A 204 6.40 -7.16 -0.87
N THR A 205 7.36 -6.61 -1.63
CA THR A 205 7.88 -7.22 -2.86
C THR A 205 8.99 -8.22 -2.53
N ILE A 206 8.66 -9.52 -2.55
CA ILE A 206 9.58 -10.61 -2.16
C ILE A 206 10.06 -11.43 -3.36
N PRO A 207 11.12 -12.26 -3.22
CA PRO A 207 11.44 -13.32 -4.17
C PRO A 207 10.23 -14.21 -4.42
N SER A 208 9.95 -14.50 -5.69
CA SER A 208 8.77 -15.32 -6.06
C SER A 208 8.79 -16.72 -5.45
N THR A 209 9.97 -17.25 -5.09
CA THR A 209 10.18 -18.57 -4.50
C THR A 209 10.17 -18.57 -2.96
N ALA A 210 9.97 -17.41 -2.33
CA ALA A 210 10.03 -17.24 -0.88
C ALA A 210 8.64 -17.01 -0.27
N GLY A 211 7.57 -17.48 -0.92
CA GLY A 211 6.19 -17.28 -0.46
C GLY A 211 5.69 -18.36 0.50
N ASN A 212 4.49 -18.13 1.04
CA ASN A 212 3.76 -19.00 1.97
C ASN A 212 4.56 -19.34 3.24
N SER A 213 4.30 -18.62 4.33
CA SER A 213 4.85 -18.93 5.65
C SER A 213 3.88 -19.67 6.58
N LEU A 214 2.69 -20.04 6.09
CA LEU A 214 1.63 -20.68 6.90
C LEU A 214 1.79 -22.19 6.83
N VAL A 215 2.74 -22.71 7.58
CA VAL A 215 3.22 -24.10 7.50
C VAL A 215 2.39 -25.04 8.38
N ASP A 216 2.16 -24.66 9.63
CA ASP A 216 1.52 -25.50 10.66
C ASP A 216 0.46 -24.70 11.42
N LEU A 217 -0.70 -24.52 10.78
CA LEU A 217 -1.84 -23.83 11.39
C LEU A 217 -2.60 -24.67 12.43
N ASP A 218 -2.26 -25.96 12.54
CA ASP A 218 -2.84 -26.87 13.53
C ASP A 218 -2.10 -26.78 14.88
N ALA A 219 -1.01 -26.02 14.96
CA ALA A 219 -0.33 -25.69 16.21
C ALA A 219 -1.28 -24.96 17.19
N THR A 220 -1.21 -25.35 18.46
CA THR A 220 -2.18 -24.91 19.51
C THR A 220 -1.53 -24.45 20.81
N ASP A 221 -0.21 -24.54 20.95
CA ASP A 221 0.52 -24.11 22.15
C ASP A 221 1.46 -22.95 21.81
N PRO A 222 1.21 -21.73 22.32
CA PRO A 222 2.05 -20.57 22.03
C PRO A 222 3.48 -20.71 22.56
N ASN A 223 3.74 -21.62 23.49
CA ASN A 223 5.08 -21.79 24.11
C ASN A 223 5.90 -22.94 23.50
N THR A 224 5.33 -23.70 22.57
CA THR A 224 6.04 -24.80 21.92
C THR A 224 6.51 -24.33 20.54
N PRO A 225 7.84 -24.24 20.28
CA PRO A 225 8.35 -23.86 18.98
C PRO A 225 7.88 -24.82 17.88
N THR A 226 7.50 -24.27 16.73
CA THR A 226 7.17 -25.04 15.53
C THR A 226 8.13 -24.73 14.39
N VAL A 227 8.30 -25.72 13.51
CA VAL A 227 9.11 -25.59 12.30
C VAL A 227 8.44 -24.58 11.37
N TRP A 228 9.25 -23.77 10.70
CA TRP A 228 8.75 -22.74 9.79
C TRP A 228 9.63 -22.64 8.55
N TRP A 229 9.03 -22.23 7.44
CA TRP A 229 9.73 -21.95 6.20
C TRP A 229 8.85 -21.09 5.29
N SER A 230 9.43 -20.56 4.22
CA SER A 230 8.76 -19.82 3.16
C SER A 230 9.40 -20.21 1.83
N ASN A 231 8.84 -21.23 1.18
CA ASN A 231 9.45 -21.90 0.02
C ASN A 231 8.47 -22.14 -1.14
N SER A 232 7.27 -21.55 -1.09
CA SER A 232 6.31 -21.66 -2.17
C SER A 232 6.64 -20.69 -3.29
N THR A 233 6.43 -21.13 -4.53
CA THR A 233 6.60 -20.29 -5.72
C THR A 233 5.27 -19.62 -6.04
N LEU A 234 5.22 -18.29 -5.94
CA LEU A 234 3.99 -17.50 -6.09
C LEU A 234 3.72 -17.11 -7.54
N THR A 235 4.74 -16.68 -8.29
CA THR A 235 4.60 -16.18 -9.66
C THR A 235 5.60 -16.88 -10.59
N ASN A 236 5.42 -16.71 -11.91
CA ASN A 236 6.34 -17.25 -12.91
C ASN A 236 7.56 -16.36 -13.18
N GLY A 237 7.69 -15.23 -12.47
CA GLY A 237 8.80 -14.29 -12.57
C GLY A 237 9.74 -14.37 -11.37
N SER A 238 10.58 -13.35 -11.17
CA SER A 238 11.53 -13.29 -10.05
C SER A 238 10.94 -12.70 -8.76
N SER A 239 9.82 -11.99 -8.85
CA SER A 239 9.19 -11.31 -7.72
C SER A 239 7.69 -11.61 -7.58
N ALA A 240 7.18 -11.41 -6.37
CA ALA A 240 5.76 -11.42 -6.06
C ALA A 240 5.43 -10.28 -5.11
N PHE A 241 4.26 -9.67 -5.28
CA PHE A 241 3.77 -8.63 -4.38
C PHE A 241 2.79 -9.26 -3.39
N THR A 242 3.15 -9.22 -2.11
CA THR A 242 2.46 -9.97 -1.05
C THR A 242 1.83 -9.05 -0.02
N ASP A 243 1.01 -9.61 0.87
CA ASP A 243 0.41 -8.88 1.99
C ASP A 243 1.47 -8.29 2.94
N GLY A 244 2.44 -9.12 3.34
CA GLY A 244 3.56 -8.73 4.17
C GLY A 244 4.75 -9.65 3.97
N PRO A 245 5.97 -9.23 4.38
CA PRO A 245 7.16 -10.04 4.19
C PRO A 245 7.36 -11.08 5.29
N LYS A 246 6.82 -10.87 6.51
CA LYS A 246 7.04 -11.77 7.65
C LYS A 246 6.19 -13.04 7.58
N ARG A 247 4.88 -12.86 7.50
CA ARG A 247 3.86 -13.92 7.61
C ARG A 247 2.96 -13.91 6.40
N ASP A 248 2.19 -14.98 6.24
CA ASP A 248 1.38 -15.29 5.06
C ASP A 248 2.27 -15.37 3.81
N LYS A 249 2.82 -14.24 3.35
CA LYS A 249 3.67 -14.11 2.16
C LYS A 249 2.93 -14.66 0.96
N LEU A 250 1.70 -14.19 0.77
CA LEU A 250 0.78 -14.61 -0.29
C LEU A 250 0.26 -13.39 -1.04
N VAL A 251 -0.23 -13.60 -2.26
CA VAL A 251 -0.76 -12.52 -3.10
C VAL A 251 -2.25 -12.33 -2.79
N TRP A 252 -2.57 -11.29 -2.04
CA TRP A 252 -3.93 -10.99 -1.57
C TRP A 252 -4.54 -9.80 -2.34
N PRO A 253 -5.69 -9.98 -3.02
CA PRO A 253 -6.40 -8.90 -3.71
C PRO A 253 -6.83 -7.73 -2.82
N GLY A 254 -7.19 -7.97 -1.56
CA GLY A 254 -7.55 -6.92 -0.61
C GLY A 254 -6.44 -5.90 -0.44
N ASP A 255 -5.22 -6.37 -0.21
CA ASP A 255 -4.01 -5.55 -0.12
C ASP A 255 -3.79 -4.72 -1.38
N PHE A 256 -3.96 -5.34 -2.55
CA PHE A 256 -3.79 -4.67 -3.84
C PHE A 256 -4.71 -3.47 -4.01
N ALA A 257 -5.89 -3.48 -3.38
CA ALA A 257 -6.85 -2.38 -3.46
C ALA A 257 -6.33 -1.08 -2.82
N ILE A 258 -5.34 -1.17 -1.90
CA ILE A 258 -4.70 -0.02 -1.26
C ILE A 258 -3.27 0.19 -1.73
N SER A 259 -2.47 -0.88 -1.80
CA SER A 259 -1.01 -0.77 -1.94
C SER A 259 -0.52 -0.60 -3.37
N VAL A 260 -1.24 -1.13 -4.38
CA VAL A 260 -0.82 -1.02 -5.79
C VAL A 260 -0.67 0.43 -6.25
N PRO A 261 -1.61 1.36 -5.96
CA PRO A 261 -1.37 2.77 -6.22
C PRO A 261 -0.10 3.29 -5.52
N GLY A 262 0.15 2.91 -4.27
CA GLY A 262 1.36 3.28 -3.53
C GLY A 262 2.66 2.87 -4.23
N VAL A 263 2.69 1.64 -4.77
CA VAL A 263 3.81 1.13 -5.59
C VAL A 263 4.08 2.02 -6.80
N PHE A 264 3.05 2.36 -7.59
CA PHE A 264 3.22 3.21 -8.77
C PHE A 264 3.60 4.66 -8.44
N LEU A 265 3.15 5.17 -7.29
CA LEU A 265 3.44 6.52 -6.83
C LEU A 265 4.83 6.65 -6.17
N SER A 266 5.53 5.53 -5.91
CA SER A 266 6.81 5.52 -5.21
C SER A 266 7.95 4.85 -5.98
N THR A 267 7.86 3.55 -6.27
CA THR A 267 8.94 2.76 -6.92
C THR A 267 8.66 2.41 -8.37
N ASP A 268 7.41 2.53 -8.83
CA ASP A 268 6.96 2.13 -10.18
C ASP A 268 7.34 0.66 -10.51
N ASP A 269 7.16 -0.25 -9.54
CA ASP A 269 7.38 -1.68 -9.73
C ASP A 269 6.21 -2.35 -10.47
N ALA A 270 6.01 -1.91 -11.72
CA ALA A 270 4.95 -2.40 -12.60
C ALA A 270 5.08 -3.90 -12.88
N ILE A 271 6.31 -4.43 -12.95
CA ILE A 271 6.57 -5.82 -13.30
C ILE A 271 6.05 -6.77 -12.21
N THR A 272 6.30 -6.48 -10.93
CA THR A 272 5.80 -7.34 -9.84
C THR A 272 4.28 -7.30 -9.76
N VAL A 273 3.66 -6.12 -9.93
CA VAL A 273 2.20 -5.99 -9.97
C VAL A 273 1.62 -6.83 -11.11
N LYS A 274 2.20 -6.77 -12.31
CA LYS A 274 1.78 -7.58 -13.47
C LYS A 274 1.87 -9.08 -13.18
N LEU A 275 3.00 -9.55 -12.65
CA LEU A 275 3.25 -10.97 -12.35
C LEU A 275 2.24 -11.51 -11.33
N SER A 276 1.91 -10.71 -10.32
CA SER A 276 0.99 -11.09 -9.26
C SER A 276 -0.46 -11.10 -9.73
N LEU A 277 -0.87 -10.11 -10.55
CA LEU A 277 -2.17 -10.11 -11.23
C LEU A 277 -2.32 -11.29 -12.20
N GLN A 278 -1.27 -11.65 -12.93
CA GLN A 278 -1.26 -12.83 -13.78
C GLN A 278 -1.59 -14.08 -12.98
N GLN A 279 -1.05 -14.23 -11.75
CA GLN A 279 -1.34 -15.38 -10.91
C GLN A 279 -2.79 -15.39 -10.40
N LEU A 280 -3.35 -14.23 -10.05
CA LEU A 280 -4.76 -14.11 -9.66
C LEU A 280 -5.70 -14.54 -10.79
N PHE A 281 -5.49 -14.03 -12.01
CA PHE A 281 -6.28 -14.43 -13.17
C PHE A 281 -6.01 -15.87 -13.60
N ALA A 282 -4.80 -16.39 -13.42
CA ALA A 282 -4.50 -17.80 -13.67
C ALA A 282 -5.30 -18.75 -12.75
N SER A 283 -5.63 -18.29 -11.55
CA SER A 283 -6.43 -19.01 -10.55
C SER A 283 -7.94 -18.86 -10.74
N GLN A 284 -8.40 -18.14 -11.77
CA GLN A 284 -9.84 -17.96 -12.03
C GLN A 284 -10.53 -19.28 -12.37
N ASN A 285 -11.68 -19.53 -11.75
CA ASN A 285 -12.54 -20.65 -12.12
C ASN A 285 -13.09 -20.45 -13.55
N ALA A 286 -12.65 -21.31 -14.48
CA ALA A 286 -12.99 -21.19 -15.90
C ALA A 286 -14.48 -21.42 -16.23
N THR A 287 -15.24 -22.04 -15.32
CA THR A 287 -16.68 -22.32 -15.50
C THR A 287 -17.54 -21.19 -14.96
N THR A 288 -17.26 -20.73 -13.74
CA THR A 288 -18.10 -19.73 -13.07
C THR A 288 -17.62 -18.30 -13.29
N GLY A 289 -16.33 -18.10 -13.50
CA GLY A 289 -15.69 -16.77 -13.50
C GLY A 289 -15.15 -16.33 -12.14
N ALA A 290 -15.40 -17.10 -11.07
CA ALA A 290 -14.95 -16.75 -9.73
C ALA A 290 -13.41 -16.66 -9.66
N LEU A 291 -12.92 -15.45 -9.38
CA LEU A 291 -11.54 -15.19 -8.95
C LEU A 291 -11.35 -15.61 -7.48
N PRO A 292 -10.15 -16.06 -7.08
CA PRO A 292 -9.91 -16.65 -5.77
C PRO A 292 -9.83 -15.59 -4.65
N TRP A 293 -9.92 -16.06 -3.41
CA TRP A 293 -9.69 -15.20 -2.23
C TRP A 293 -8.24 -14.70 -2.14
N PHE A 294 -7.26 -15.54 -2.48
CA PHE A 294 -5.86 -15.16 -2.71
C PHE A 294 -5.29 -15.96 -3.87
N ALA A 295 -4.22 -15.48 -4.50
CA ALA A 295 -3.62 -16.19 -5.64
C ALA A 295 -3.02 -17.52 -5.17
N GLN A 296 -3.42 -18.61 -5.82
CA GLN A 296 -2.85 -19.92 -5.49
C GLN A 296 -1.38 -19.96 -5.93
N PRO A 297 -0.43 -20.40 -5.09
CA PRO A 297 0.95 -20.54 -5.52
C PRO A 297 1.08 -21.54 -6.67
N ILE A 298 2.05 -21.31 -7.57
CA ILE A 298 2.40 -22.22 -8.67
C ILE A 298 2.98 -23.53 -8.12
N TYR A 299 3.77 -23.44 -7.06
CA TYR A 299 4.38 -24.58 -6.41
C TYR A 299 4.31 -24.42 -4.89
N VAL A 300 3.94 -25.50 -4.20
CA VAL A 300 3.88 -25.60 -2.74
C VAL A 300 4.45 -26.95 -2.34
N PHE A 301 5.37 -26.97 -1.37
CA PHE A 301 5.84 -28.22 -0.78
C PHE A 301 6.34 -28.04 0.67
N PRO A 302 5.84 -28.84 1.63
CA PRO A 302 4.69 -29.73 1.50
C PRO A 302 3.39 -28.94 1.31
N GLU A 303 2.39 -29.57 0.67
CA GLU A 303 1.06 -28.97 0.60
C GLU A 303 0.41 -28.98 1.99
N ASN A 304 -0.29 -27.90 2.34
CA ASN A 304 -0.91 -27.72 3.66
C ASN A 304 -2.43 -27.45 3.58
N SER A 305 -3.10 -27.52 4.73
CA SER A 305 -4.55 -27.36 4.85
C SER A 305 -5.02 -25.97 4.43
N PHE A 306 -4.25 -24.93 4.73
CA PHE A 306 -4.57 -23.54 4.39
C PHE A 306 -4.62 -23.29 2.88
N ILE A 307 -3.59 -23.72 2.15
CA ILE A 307 -3.55 -23.58 0.70
C ILE A 307 -4.72 -24.36 0.07
N ASN A 308 -5.00 -25.57 0.55
CA ASN A 308 -6.12 -26.36 0.05
C ASN A 308 -7.49 -25.71 0.33
N PHE A 309 -7.63 -25.07 1.49
CA PHE A 309 -8.82 -24.31 1.84
C PHE A 309 -9.01 -23.10 0.90
N GLY A 310 -7.93 -22.36 0.62
CA GLY A 310 -7.95 -21.22 -0.30
C GLY A 310 -8.43 -21.55 -1.73
N LYS A 311 -8.29 -22.80 -2.19
CA LYS A 311 -8.78 -23.25 -3.51
C LYS A 311 -10.30 -23.33 -3.62
N VAL A 312 -11.00 -23.47 -2.49
CA VAL A 312 -12.46 -23.66 -2.45
C VAL A 312 -13.20 -22.50 -1.78
N VAL A 313 -12.47 -21.60 -1.14
CA VAL A 313 -13.02 -20.38 -0.53
C VAL A 313 -13.23 -19.31 -1.58
N PHE A 314 -14.35 -18.62 -1.46
CA PHE A 314 -14.69 -17.46 -2.26
C PHE A 314 -14.93 -16.29 -1.31
N SER A 315 -14.38 -15.12 -1.62
CA SER A 315 -14.73 -13.85 -0.99
C SER A 315 -15.26 -12.92 -2.08
N PHE A 316 -16.45 -12.35 -1.85
CA PHE A 316 -17.09 -11.47 -2.82
C PHE A 316 -16.28 -10.18 -3.05
N ASN A 317 -15.75 -9.60 -1.97
CA ASN A 317 -14.99 -8.35 -2.05
C ASN A 317 -13.60 -8.57 -2.68
N TYR A 318 -12.88 -9.62 -2.29
CA TYR A 318 -11.55 -9.92 -2.88
C TYR A 318 -11.64 -10.33 -4.37
N HIS A 319 -12.75 -10.96 -4.76
CA HIS A 319 -13.08 -11.18 -6.15
C HIS A 319 -13.16 -9.87 -6.94
N LEU A 320 -13.85 -8.86 -6.40
CA LEU A 320 -13.95 -7.54 -7.01
C LEU A 320 -12.63 -6.76 -6.95
N PHE A 321 -11.88 -6.86 -5.85
CA PHE A 321 -10.56 -6.23 -5.74
C PHE A 321 -9.57 -6.72 -6.79
N THR A 322 -9.66 -7.98 -7.24
CA THR A 322 -8.85 -8.47 -8.37
C THR A 322 -9.20 -7.73 -9.68
N LEU A 323 -10.48 -7.44 -9.91
CA LEU A 323 -10.94 -6.67 -11.08
C LEU A 323 -10.45 -5.21 -11.01
N LEU A 324 -10.50 -4.61 -9.82
CA LEU A 324 -9.97 -3.27 -9.57
C LEU A 324 -8.43 -3.24 -9.67
N GLY A 325 -7.75 -4.33 -9.33
CA GLY A 325 -6.31 -4.49 -9.53
C GLY A 325 -5.90 -4.43 -11.00
N LEU A 326 -6.65 -5.07 -11.91
CA LEU A 326 -6.42 -4.96 -13.36
C LEU A 326 -6.55 -3.52 -13.85
N HIS A 327 -7.57 -2.82 -13.35
CA HIS A 327 -7.81 -1.41 -13.65
C HIS A 327 -6.65 -0.54 -13.15
N ASN A 328 -6.25 -0.66 -11.89
CA ASN A 328 -5.14 0.11 -11.33
C ASN A 328 -3.83 -0.14 -12.10
N TYR A 329 -3.54 -1.39 -12.46
CA TYR A 329 -2.40 -1.70 -13.31
C TYR A 329 -2.49 -0.99 -14.68
N TRP A 330 -3.64 -1.04 -15.35
CA TRP A 330 -3.83 -0.43 -16.66
C TRP A 330 -3.66 1.10 -16.64
N ILE A 331 -4.12 1.79 -15.59
CA ILE A 331 -4.14 3.27 -15.58
C ILE A 331 -2.73 3.84 -15.40
N TYR A 332 -1.89 3.15 -14.63
CA TYR A 332 -0.51 3.57 -14.39
C TYR A 332 0.45 3.09 -15.49
N THR A 333 0.19 1.94 -16.12
CA THR A 333 1.09 1.41 -17.18
C THR A 333 0.67 1.78 -18.61
N GLY A 334 -0.63 1.95 -18.86
CA GLY A 334 -1.17 2.04 -20.24
C GLY A 334 -1.07 0.74 -21.04
N ASP A 335 -0.94 -0.42 -20.37
CA ASP A 335 -0.76 -1.73 -21.03
C ASP A 335 -2.10 -2.25 -21.61
N ASP A 336 -2.50 -1.65 -22.74
CA ASP A 336 -3.71 -2.02 -23.49
C ASP A 336 -3.70 -3.49 -23.93
N GLU A 337 -2.53 -4.05 -24.21
CA GLU A 337 -2.40 -5.46 -24.60
C GLU A 337 -2.81 -6.38 -23.45
N TYR A 338 -2.29 -6.13 -22.25
CA TYR A 338 -2.64 -6.94 -21.07
C TYR A 338 -4.11 -6.79 -20.68
N LEU A 339 -4.68 -5.58 -20.78
CA LEU A 339 -6.12 -5.36 -20.60
C LEU A 339 -6.93 -6.17 -21.62
N GLN A 340 -6.59 -6.08 -22.90
CA GLN A 340 -7.29 -6.79 -23.98
C GLN A 340 -7.22 -8.31 -23.82
N GLN A 341 -6.06 -8.86 -23.41
CA GLN A 341 -5.86 -10.28 -23.17
C GLN A 341 -6.75 -10.81 -22.02
N ASN A 342 -6.99 -9.99 -20.99
CA ASN A 342 -7.79 -10.38 -19.83
C ASN A 342 -9.26 -9.94 -19.93
N TRP A 343 -9.68 -9.22 -20.97
CA TRP A 343 -11.02 -8.64 -21.05
C TRP A 343 -12.15 -9.68 -20.95
N ASN A 344 -12.01 -10.84 -21.58
CA ASN A 344 -13.02 -11.90 -21.47
C ASN A 344 -13.07 -12.52 -20.06
N ARG A 345 -11.91 -12.63 -19.39
CA ARG A 345 -11.83 -13.09 -18.00
C ARG A 345 -12.46 -12.08 -17.04
N PHE A 346 -12.20 -10.80 -17.25
CA PHE A 346 -12.83 -9.69 -16.52
C PHE A 346 -14.36 -9.74 -16.65
N LYS A 347 -14.89 -9.82 -17.88
CA LYS A 347 -16.35 -9.92 -18.10
C LYS A 347 -16.97 -11.16 -17.45
N LEU A 348 -16.28 -12.30 -17.51
CA LEU A 348 -16.76 -13.55 -16.90
C LEU A 348 -16.85 -13.42 -15.37
N ALA A 349 -15.83 -12.82 -14.73
CA ALA A 349 -15.84 -12.52 -13.31
C ALA A 349 -16.92 -11.51 -12.91
N LEU A 350 -17.05 -10.39 -13.64
CA LEU A 350 -18.10 -9.41 -13.35
C LEU A 350 -19.50 -10.00 -13.52
N ASN A 351 -19.70 -10.88 -14.51
CA ASN A 351 -20.96 -11.60 -14.67
C ASN A 351 -21.23 -12.57 -13.50
N TYR A 352 -20.19 -13.19 -12.93
CA TYR A 352 -20.32 -13.97 -11.70
C TYR A 352 -20.82 -13.09 -10.54
N SER A 353 -20.22 -11.91 -10.34
CA SER A 353 -20.67 -10.96 -9.31
C SER A 353 -22.13 -10.52 -9.51
N LEU A 354 -22.51 -10.21 -10.75
CA LEU A 354 -23.88 -9.81 -11.09
C LEU A 354 -24.91 -10.94 -10.88
N SER A 355 -24.49 -12.20 -10.84
CA SER A 355 -25.40 -13.32 -10.56
C SER A 355 -25.91 -13.36 -9.11
N PHE A 356 -25.30 -12.59 -8.21
CA PHE A 356 -25.76 -12.40 -6.84
C PHE A 356 -26.79 -11.28 -6.70
N VAL A 357 -27.00 -10.47 -7.75
CA VAL A 357 -27.98 -9.37 -7.72
C VAL A 357 -29.39 -9.93 -7.84
N ASP A 358 -30.23 -9.65 -6.83
CA ASP A 358 -31.61 -10.12 -6.79
C ASP A 358 -32.61 -9.01 -7.19
N GLU A 359 -33.91 -9.26 -6.97
CA GLU A 359 -34.99 -8.32 -7.32
C GLU A 359 -34.91 -6.95 -6.62
N THR A 360 -34.13 -6.82 -5.55
CA THR A 360 -33.89 -5.53 -4.89
C THR A 360 -32.97 -4.62 -5.70
N GLY A 361 -32.16 -5.20 -6.60
CA GLY A 361 -31.08 -4.51 -7.30
C GLY A 361 -29.76 -4.49 -6.53
N LEU A 362 -29.68 -5.11 -5.35
CA LEU A 362 -28.45 -5.32 -4.58
C LEU A 362 -27.98 -6.78 -4.74
N ALA A 363 -26.66 -6.97 -4.67
CA ALA A 363 -26.06 -8.29 -4.53
C ALA A 363 -26.32 -8.84 -3.13
N ASN A 364 -26.97 -9.99 -3.07
CA ASN A 364 -27.18 -10.76 -1.85
C ASN A 364 -25.96 -11.67 -1.62
N VAL A 365 -25.02 -11.19 -0.82
CA VAL A 365 -23.76 -11.88 -0.53
C VAL A 365 -24.05 -13.10 0.35
N THR A 366 -23.49 -14.24 -0.02
CA THR A 366 -23.68 -15.51 0.73
C THR A 366 -22.41 -16.05 1.34
N SER A 367 -21.25 -15.57 0.91
CA SER A 367 -19.97 -15.93 1.51
C SER A 367 -19.68 -15.06 2.73
N SER A 368 -19.11 -15.68 3.77
CA SER A 368 -18.70 -15.00 4.99
C SER A 368 -17.25 -14.49 4.98
N PHE A 369 -16.45 -14.81 3.95
CA PHE A 369 -15.01 -14.52 3.95
C PHE A 369 -14.68 -13.12 3.44
N ASP A 370 -13.82 -12.42 4.19
CA ASP A 370 -13.30 -11.08 3.86
C ASP A 370 -12.01 -10.79 4.65
N TRP A 371 -11.64 -9.51 4.80
CA TRP A 371 -10.41 -8.99 5.42
C TRP A 371 -10.25 -9.24 6.94
N LEU A 372 -10.94 -10.24 7.51
CA LEU A 372 -11.02 -10.57 8.95
C LEU A 372 -12.08 -9.79 9.75
N ARG A 373 -13.08 -9.23 9.05
CA ARG A 373 -14.33 -8.76 9.66
C ARG A 373 -15.33 -9.90 9.90
N GLU A 374 -16.30 -9.63 10.76
CA GLU A 374 -17.45 -10.51 11.01
C GLU A 374 -18.71 -9.95 10.32
N GLY A 375 -19.75 -10.80 10.24
CA GLY A 375 -21.08 -10.36 9.83
C GLY A 375 -21.28 -10.16 8.32
N MET A 376 -20.37 -10.67 7.48
CA MET A 376 -20.58 -10.72 6.03
C MET A 376 -21.88 -11.44 5.66
N GLY A 377 -22.53 -10.98 4.59
CA GLY A 377 -23.73 -11.58 4.00
C GLY A 377 -24.91 -10.63 3.81
N GLY A 378 -25.95 -11.09 3.11
CA GLY A 378 -27.12 -10.27 2.79
C GLY A 378 -26.79 -9.16 1.78
N HIS A 379 -27.61 -8.11 1.75
CA HIS A 379 -27.30 -6.89 0.99
C HIS A 379 -26.28 -6.03 1.72
N ASN A 380 -25.08 -6.58 1.89
CA ASN A 380 -23.99 -5.92 2.58
C ASN A 380 -23.58 -4.62 1.86
N ILE A 381 -23.50 -3.51 2.61
CA ILE A 381 -23.25 -2.17 2.05
C ILE A 381 -21.84 -2.03 1.45
N GLU A 382 -20.82 -2.65 2.06
CA GLU A 382 -19.44 -2.63 1.54
C GLU A 382 -19.40 -3.34 0.18
N ALA A 383 -19.88 -4.58 0.14
CA ALA A 383 -19.89 -5.39 -1.07
C ALA A 383 -20.65 -4.74 -2.23
N ASN A 384 -21.82 -4.15 -1.95
CA ASN A 384 -22.60 -3.46 -2.96
C ASN A 384 -21.95 -2.14 -3.42
N SER A 385 -21.28 -1.43 -2.51
CA SER A 385 -20.51 -0.22 -2.86
C SER A 385 -19.32 -0.56 -3.76
N ILE A 386 -18.57 -1.62 -3.45
CA ILE A 386 -17.45 -2.10 -4.28
C ILE A 386 -17.97 -2.61 -5.64
N LEU A 387 -19.11 -3.33 -5.68
CA LEU A 387 -19.71 -3.79 -6.93
C LEU A 387 -20.12 -2.61 -7.82
N LYS A 388 -20.77 -1.59 -7.25
CA LYS A 388 -21.13 -0.36 -7.98
C LYS A 388 -19.88 0.30 -8.56
N HIS A 389 -18.83 0.47 -7.76
CA HIS A 389 -17.57 1.04 -8.22
C HIS A 389 -16.95 0.21 -9.35
N THR A 390 -16.95 -1.12 -9.22
CA THR A 390 -16.45 -2.05 -10.24
C THR A 390 -17.25 -2.00 -11.54
N LEU A 391 -18.57 -1.79 -11.49
CA LEU A 391 -19.41 -1.61 -12.68
C LEU A 391 -19.06 -0.34 -13.44
N ASP A 392 -18.80 0.75 -12.73
CA ASP A 392 -18.39 1.99 -13.37
C ASP A 392 -16.96 1.86 -13.97
N VAL A 393 -16.06 1.15 -13.29
CA VAL A 393 -14.73 0.76 -13.83
C VAL A 393 -14.91 -0.04 -15.11
N ALA A 394 -15.81 -1.03 -15.10
CA ALA A 394 -16.07 -1.88 -16.25
C ALA A 394 -16.55 -1.08 -17.47
N VAL A 395 -17.37 -0.06 -17.27
CA VAL A 395 -17.78 0.87 -18.34
C VAL A 395 -16.57 1.62 -18.91
N THR A 396 -15.64 2.08 -18.07
CA THR A 396 -14.42 2.76 -18.55
C THR A 396 -13.54 1.82 -19.36
N LEU A 397 -13.28 0.60 -18.84
CA LEU A 397 -12.48 -0.40 -19.54
C LEU A 397 -13.15 -0.87 -20.85
N ALA A 398 -14.48 -0.96 -20.89
CA ALA A 398 -15.23 -1.29 -22.11
C ALA A 398 -15.03 -0.26 -23.23
N TYR A 399 -14.94 1.03 -22.90
CA TYR A 399 -14.58 2.05 -23.89
C TYR A 399 -13.12 1.88 -24.36
N ALA A 400 -12.19 1.59 -23.44
CA ALA A 400 -10.78 1.38 -23.77
C ALA A 400 -10.57 0.19 -24.73
N VAL A 401 -11.27 -0.93 -24.51
CA VAL A 401 -11.21 -2.12 -25.38
C VAL A 401 -12.21 -2.10 -26.54
N ASN A 402 -12.98 -1.01 -26.70
CA ASN A 402 -14.02 -0.85 -27.72
C ASN A 402 -15.08 -1.97 -27.73
N ASP A 403 -15.46 -2.49 -26.56
CA ASP A 403 -16.54 -3.46 -26.36
C ASP A 403 -17.72 -2.83 -25.60
N THR A 404 -18.57 -2.11 -26.33
CA THR A 404 -19.67 -1.33 -25.73
C THR A 404 -20.93 -2.16 -25.47
N SER A 405 -20.89 -3.48 -25.67
CA SER A 405 -22.07 -4.35 -25.68
C SER A 405 -22.84 -4.39 -24.36
N HIS A 406 -22.14 -4.25 -23.23
CA HIS A 406 -22.71 -4.35 -21.88
C HIS A 406 -22.86 -3.01 -21.15
N ILE A 407 -22.38 -1.90 -21.72
CA ILE A 407 -22.33 -0.59 -21.04
C ILE A 407 -23.68 -0.17 -20.47
N ALA A 408 -24.75 -0.28 -21.26
CA ALA A 408 -26.10 0.09 -20.82
C ALA A 408 -26.58 -0.77 -19.63
N SER A 409 -26.32 -2.08 -19.65
CA SER A 409 -26.69 -2.98 -18.56
C SER A 409 -25.92 -2.67 -17.29
N TRP A 410 -24.60 -2.49 -17.39
CA TRP A 410 -23.76 -2.18 -16.22
C TRP A 410 -24.10 -0.82 -15.62
N THR A 411 -24.37 0.18 -16.45
CA THR A 411 -24.83 1.51 -16.00
C THR A 411 -26.17 1.41 -15.26
N ASN A 412 -27.12 0.62 -15.77
CA ASN A 412 -28.40 0.41 -15.11
C ASN A 412 -28.25 -0.33 -13.76
N SER A 413 -27.42 -1.37 -13.69
CA SER A 413 -27.12 -2.07 -12.43
C SER A 413 -26.46 -1.14 -11.41
N SER A 414 -25.50 -0.33 -11.84
CA SER A 414 -24.84 0.69 -10.99
C SER A 414 -25.87 1.66 -10.39
N ALA A 415 -26.77 2.19 -11.21
CA ALA A 415 -27.85 3.08 -10.73
C ALA A 415 -28.86 2.37 -9.80
N ALA A 416 -29.18 1.11 -10.06
CA ALA A 416 -30.08 0.32 -9.21
C ALA A 416 -29.49 0.11 -7.81
N ILE A 417 -28.19 -0.20 -7.71
CA ILE A 417 -27.49 -0.34 -6.42
C ILE A 417 -27.58 0.95 -5.61
N VAL A 418 -27.30 2.11 -6.23
CA VAL A 418 -27.39 3.41 -5.54
C VAL A 418 -28.80 3.64 -4.99
N SER A 419 -29.82 3.40 -5.80
CA SER A 419 -31.22 3.59 -5.38
C SER A 419 -31.61 2.65 -4.23
N ALA A 420 -31.25 1.38 -4.33
CA ALA A 420 -31.64 0.36 -3.37
C ALA A 420 -30.89 0.54 -2.03
N ALA A 421 -29.58 0.77 -2.05
CA ALA A 421 -28.79 0.99 -0.83
C ALA A 421 -29.27 2.23 -0.05
N ASN A 422 -29.56 3.34 -0.74
CA ASN A 422 -30.11 4.54 -0.10
C ASN A 422 -31.52 4.34 0.48
N THR A 423 -32.31 3.44 -0.10
CA THR A 423 -33.67 3.16 0.37
C THR A 423 -33.66 2.20 1.56
N LEU A 424 -32.81 1.16 1.52
CA LEU A 424 -32.85 0.04 2.45
C LEU A 424 -31.87 0.17 3.61
N LEU A 425 -30.72 0.80 3.39
CA LEU A 425 -29.57 0.73 4.31
C LEU A 425 -29.23 2.06 4.97
N TRP A 426 -29.58 3.21 4.37
CA TRP A 426 -29.29 4.52 4.96
C TRP A 426 -30.05 4.75 6.27
N ASP A 427 -29.33 5.07 7.33
CA ASP A 427 -29.88 5.47 8.62
C ASP A 427 -29.57 6.95 8.89
N SER A 428 -30.58 7.79 8.65
CA SER A 428 -30.45 9.24 8.82
C SER A 428 -30.23 9.68 10.27
N SER A 429 -30.54 8.84 11.26
CA SER A 429 -30.31 9.15 12.67
C SER A 429 -28.86 8.95 13.09
N ALA A 430 -28.19 7.98 12.48
CA ALA A 430 -26.78 7.70 12.67
C ALA A 430 -25.87 8.45 11.69
N SER A 431 -26.45 9.06 10.64
CA SER A 431 -25.71 9.65 9.52
C SER A 431 -24.80 8.65 8.81
N LEU A 432 -25.20 7.38 8.79
CA LEU A 432 -24.41 6.25 8.30
C LEU A 432 -25.33 5.19 7.67
N TYR A 433 -24.78 4.39 6.76
CA TYR A 433 -25.42 3.17 6.29
C TYR A 433 -25.25 2.06 7.33
N LYS A 434 -26.31 1.26 7.50
CA LYS A 434 -26.25 -0.03 8.20
C LYS A 434 -25.54 -1.06 7.34
N ASP A 435 -24.97 -2.07 8.00
CA ASP A 435 -24.22 -3.15 7.35
C ASP A 435 -25.09 -3.94 6.37
N ASN A 436 -26.29 -4.32 6.79
CA ASN A 436 -27.37 -4.84 5.96
C ASN A 436 -28.72 -4.63 6.67
N GLU A 437 -29.82 -5.14 6.12
CA GLU A 437 -31.18 -4.94 6.66
C GLU A 437 -31.42 -5.66 7.99
N THR A 438 -30.64 -6.67 8.30
CA THR A 438 -30.83 -7.56 9.45
C THR A 438 -30.04 -7.14 10.70
N THR A 439 -29.13 -6.16 10.57
CA THR A 439 -28.30 -5.69 11.68
C THR A 439 -28.56 -4.21 12.00
N THR A 440 -28.06 -3.78 13.16
CA THR A 440 -27.97 -2.36 13.54
C THR A 440 -26.52 -1.85 13.51
N LEU A 441 -25.60 -2.63 12.95
CA LEU A 441 -24.19 -2.27 12.82
C LEU A 441 -24.06 -1.20 11.74
N HIS A 442 -23.30 -0.15 11.99
CA HIS A 442 -22.90 0.83 10.97
C HIS A 442 -21.38 0.67 10.76
N PRO A 443 -20.97 -0.15 9.78
CA PRO A 443 -19.58 -0.55 9.64
C PRO A 443 -18.72 0.60 9.10
N GLN A 444 -17.42 0.60 9.39
CA GLN A 444 -16.48 1.57 8.83
C GLN A 444 -16.34 1.32 7.32
N ASP A 445 -16.06 0.07 6.93
CA ASP A 445 -15.81 -0.36 5.55
C ASP A 445 -16.91 0.05 4.55
N GLY A 446 -18.16 -0.23 4.88
CA GLY A 446 -19.31 0.06 4.07
C GLY A 446 -19.56 1.54 3.91
N ASN A 447 -19.31 2.31 4.97
CA ASN A 447 -19.51 3.75 4.95
C ASN A 447 -18.40 4.47 4.16
N VAL A 448 -17.13 4.06 4.30
CA VAL A 448 -16.04 4.62 3.47
C VAL A 448 -16.22 4.24 2.00
N TRP A 449 -16.57 2.98 1.70
CA TRP A 449 -16.84 2.56 0.33
C TRP A 449 -18.10 3.20 -0.27
N SER A 450 -19.11 3.53 0.54
CA SER A 450 -20.28 4.27 0.04
C SER A 450 -19.91 5.64 -0.51
N ILE A 451 -18.90 6.31 0.08
CA ILE A 451 -18.36 7.57 -0.41
C ILE A 451 -17.54 7.32 -1.67
N ILE A 452 -16.55 6.42 -1.62
CA ILE A 452 -15.63 6.15 -2.76
C ILE A 452 -16.40 5.72 -4.01
N SER A 453 -17.40 4.85 -3.83
CA SER A 453 -18.23 4.37 -4.93
C SER A 453 -19.26 5.40 -5.41
N GLY A 454 -19.60 6.42 -4.63
CA GLY A 454 -20.69 7.36 -4.94
C GLY A 454 -22.10 6.79 -4.73
N VAL A 455 -22.24 5.75 -3.89
CA VAL A 455 -23.54 5.36 -3.33
C VAL A 455 -24.06 6.47 -2.41
N ALA A 456 -23.20 7.08 -1.61
CA ALA A 456 -23.48 8.26 -0.83
C ALA A 456 -23.58 9.50 -1.75
N SER A 457 -24.65 10.29 -1.57
CA SER A 457 -24.71 11.64 -2.12
C SER A 457 -23.71 12.57 -1.44
N ALA A 458 -23.38 13.71 -2.05
CA ALA A 458 -22.46 14.71 -1.51
C ALA A 458 -22.75 15.10 -0.03
N ASN A 459 -24.03 15.31 0.31
CA ASN A 459 -24.43 15.63 1.69
C ASN A 459 -24.18 14.44 2.62
N GLN A 460 -24.58 13.23 2.20
CA GLN A 460 -24.33 12.01 2.97
C GLN A 460 -22.83 11.78 3.16
N SER A 461 -21.98 12.04 2.15
CA SER A 461 -20.53 11.93 2.29
C SER A 461 -19.98 12.86 3.37
N THR A 462 -20.49 14.09 3.45
CA THR A 462 -20.12 15.04 4.52
C THR A 462 -20.56 14.53 5.90
N ASP A 463 -21.79 14.03 5.99
CA ASP A 463 -22.38 13.49 7.21
C ASP A 463 -21.62 12.25 7.71
N ILE A 464 -21.38 11.27 6.82
CA ILE A 464 -20.60 10.05 7.08
C ILE A 464 -19.19 10.41 7.53
N SER A 465 -18.51 11.30 6.81
CA SER A 465 -17.18 11.78 7.17
C SER A 465 -17.15 12.38 8.59
N GLY A 466 -18.22 13.06 9.02
CA GLY A 466 -18.33 13.58 10.38
C GLY A 466 -18.62 12.49 11.41
N ALA A 467 -19.51 11.55 11.07
CA ALA A 467 -19.90 10.44 11.94
C ALA A 467 -18.77 9.43 12.17
N LEU A 468 -17.95 9.17 11.15
CA LEU A 468 -16.73 8.34 11.28
C LEU A 468 -15.69 9.03 12.17
N ALA A 469 -15.38 10.30 11.90
CA ALA A 469 -14.42 11.06 12.70
C ALA A 469 -14.83 11.19 14.18
N ALA A 470 -16.14 11.24 14.46
CA ALA A 470 -16.65 11.26 15.83
C ALA A 470 -16.39 9.97 16.62
N ARG A 471 -16.01 8.87 15.96
CA ARG A 471 -15.71 7.57 16.60
C ARG A 471 -14.23 7.40 16.95
N TRP A 472 -13.36 8.26 16.46
CA TRP A 472 -11.91 8.07 16.60
C TRP A 472 -11.48 7.98 18.06
N GLY A 473 -10.67 6.96 18.34
CA GLY A 473 -9.94 6.83 19.60
C GLY A 473 -8.56 7.49 19.51
N PRO A 474 -7.79 7.49 20.60
CA PRO A 474 -6.44 8.05 20.62
C PRO A 474 -5.44 7.33 19.71
N TYR A 475 -5.78 6.13 19.23
CA TYR A 475 -4.90 5.28 18.42
C TYR A 475 -5.40 5.04 16.99
N GLY A 476 -6.58 5.52 16.62
CA GLY A 476 -7.05 5.46 15.23
C GLY A 476 -8.57 5.42 15.08
N ALA A 477 -9.00 5.15 13.85
CA ALA A 477 -10.40 4.95 13.52
C ALA A 477 -10.83 3.50 13.82
N PRO A 478 -11.87 3.28 14.63
CA PRO A 478 -12.33 1.92 14.94
C PRO A 478 -13.11 1.30 13.78
N ALA A 479 -12.92 -0.01 13.59
CA ALA A 479 -13.67 -0.86 12.66
C ALA A 479 -14.65 -1.75 13.44
N PRO A 480 -15.88 -1.27 13.75
CA PRO A 480 -16.81 -1.99 14.62
C PRO A 480 -17.28 -3.35 14.07
N GLU A 481 -17.20 -3.55 12.76
CA GLU A 481 -17.41 -4.82 12.06
C GLU A 481 -16.37 -5.89 12.40
N ALA A 482 -15.27 -5.52 13.05
CA ALA A 482 -14.20 -6.40 13.49
C ALA A 482 -13.94 -6.29 15.01
N GLY A 483 -14.97 -6.02 15.81
CA GLY A 483 -14.86 -5.94 17.27
C GLY A 483 -14.12 -4.69 17.75
N THR A 484 -13.15 -4.84 18.66
CA THR A 484 -12.33 -3.73 19.19
C THR A 484 -11.13 -3.41 18.30
N THR A 485 -11.27 -3.53 16.98
CA THR A 485 -10.17 -3.39 16.01
C THR A 485 -10.00 -1.95 15.51
N VAL A 486 -8.75 -1.53 15.31
CA VAL A 486 -8.35 -0.50 14.36
C VAL A 486 -7.69 -1.20 13.17
N SER A 487 -8.25 -0.99 11.98
CA SER A 487 -7.76 -1.58 10.73
C SER A 487 -7.16 -0.47 9.86
N PRO A 488 -5.83 -0.38 9.73
CA PRO A 488 -5.19 0.52 8.77
C PRO A 488 -5.63 0.28 7.32
N PHE A 489 -6.05 -0.94 6.98
CA PHE A 489 -6.65 -1.26 5.68
C PHE A 489 -7.89 -0.39 5.42
N ILE A 490 -8.90 -0.49 6.28
CA ILE A 490 -10.14 0.28 6.14
C ILE A 490 -9.91 1.76 6.40
N THR A 491 -9.03 2.10 7.34
CA THR A 491 -8.71 3.49 7.62
C THR A 491 -7.99 4.16 6.45
N GLY A 492 -7.23 3.42 5.64
CA GLY A 492 -6.64 3.91 4.39
C GLY A 492 -7.72 4.34 3.37
N PHE A 493 -8.86 3.65 3.32
CA PHE A 493 -10.03 4.10 2.57
C PHE A 493 -10.74 5.28 3.24
N GLU A 494 -10.75 5.34 4.58
CA GLU A 494 -11.30 6.50 5.31
C GLU A 494 -10.54 7.80 4.99
N LEU A 495 -9.22 7.75 4.82
CA LEU A 495 -8.43 8.89 4.35
C LEU A 495 -8.99 9.44 3.03
N GLN A 496 -9.19 8.55 2.05
CA GLN A 496 -9.75 8.91 0.74
C GLN A 496 -11.17 9.46 0.87
N ALA A 497 -12.00 8.82 1.70
CA ALA A 497 -13.38 9.23 1.94
C ALA A 497 -13.47 10.64 2.52
N HIS A 498 -12.56 11.02 3.42
CA HIS A 498 -12.50 12.39 3.95
C HIS A 498 -12.15 13.42 2.87
N PHE A 499 -11.16 13.15 2.01
CA PHE A 499 -10.86 14.03 0.88
C PHE A 499 -12.05 14.14 -0.09
N LEU A 500 -12.69 13.03 -0.45
CA LEU A 500 -13.85 13.01 -1.34
C LEU A 500 -15.07 13.74 -0.74
N ALA A 501 -15.24 13.68 0.58
CA ALA A 501 -16.25 14.42 1.33
C ALA A 501 -15.92 15.91 1.53
N GLY A 502 -14.80 16.39 0.99
CA GLY A 502 -14.35 17.77 1.12
C GLY A 502 -13.85 18.15 2.51
N GLN A 503 -13.26 17.18 3.21
CA GLN A 503 -12.79 17.28 4.59
C GLN A 503 -11.29 16.89 4.69
N PRO A 504 -10.38 17.50 3.90
CA PRO A 504 -8.97 17.11 3.85
C PRO A 504 -8.27 17.18 5.21
N GLN A 505 -8.71 18.11 6.06
CA GLN A 505 -8.14 18.29 7.40
C GLN A 505 -8.31 17.04 8.29
N ARG A 506 -9.43 16.31 8.14
CA ARG A 506 -9.66 15.05 8.88
C ARG A 506 -8.65 13.98 8.47
N ALA A 507 -8.43 13.81 7.16
CA ALA A 507 -7.43 12.86 6.68
C ALA A 507 -6.01 13.20 7.19
N ILE A 508 -5.65 14.49 7.17
CA ILE A 508 -4.35 14.95 7.67
C ILE A 508 -4.18 14.66 9.16
N GLU A 509 -5.18 15.00 9.98
CA GLU A 509 -5.16 14.74 11.43
C GLU A 509 -5.05 13.24 11.71
N LEU A 510 -5.83 12.41 11.02
CA LEU A 510 -5.79 10.97 11.18
C LEU A 510 -4.42 10.38 10.85
N MET A 511 -3.78 10.82 9.74
CA MET A 511 -2.41 10.41 9.42
C MET A 511 -1.40 10.84 10.49
N GLN A 512 -1.55 12.03 11.07
CA GLN A 512 -0.63 12.52 12.10
C GLN A 512 -0.66 11.66 13.37
N PHE A 513 -1.83 11.36 13.94
CA PHE A 513 -1.87 10.65 15.22
C PHE A 513 -1.88 9.12 15.07
N MET A 514 -2.53 8.58 14.02
CA MET A 514 -2.58 7.13 13.81
C MET A 514 -1.30 6.61 13.16
N TRP A 515 -0.90 7.17 12.01
CA TRP A 515 0.28 6.66 11.30
C TRP A 515 1.58 7.18 11.91
N ALA A 516 1.74 8.49 12.12
CA ALA A 516 3.00 9.02 12.63
C ALA A 516 3.19 8.74 14.13
N ASP A 517 2.29 9.23 14.98
CA ASP A 517 2.50 9.16 16.44
C ASP A 517 2.38 7.73 16.98
N PHE A 518 1.45 6.93 16.49
CA PHE A 518 1.28 5.54 16.94
C PHE A 518 2.06 4.53 16.09
N MET A 519 1.75 4.38 14.80
CA MET A 519 2.32 3.29 13.99
C MET A 519 3.82 3.45 13.67
N LEU A 520 4.39 4.65 13.80
CA LEU A 520 5.85 4.87 13.66
C LEU A 520 6.53 5.16 15.00
N ASP A 521 6.06 6.15 15.76
CA ASP A 521 6.78 6.68 16.92
C ASP A 521 6.58 5.90 18.22
N ASP A 522 5.54 5.05 18.33
CA ASP A 522 5.38 4.19 19.51
C ASP A 522 6.60 3.24 19.63
N PRO A 523 7.24 3.14 20.82
CA PRO A 523 8.44 2.32 21.00
C PRO A 523 8.29 0.84 20.65
N ARG A 524 7.05 0.33 20.58
CA ARG A 524 6.74 -1.06 20.22
C ARG A 524 6.71 -1.27 18.70
N MET A 525 6.71 -0.20 17.91
CA MET A 525 6.67 -0.25 16.45
C MET A 525 8.09 -0.25 15.84
N THR A 526 8.14 -0.40 14.51
CA THR A 526 9.41 -0.52 13.78
C THR A 526 10.05 0.83 13.48
N ASN A 527 9.28 1.93 13.53
CA ASN A 527 9.68 3.27 13.09
C ASN A 527 10.10 3.34 11.60
N SER A 528 9.61 2.42 10.77
CA SER A 528 9.94 2.39 9.35
C SER A 528 8.86 1.78 8.45
N THR A 529 7.98 0.95 9.00
CA THR A 529 6.94 0.23 8.27
C THR A 529 5.64 0.20 9.09
N TYR A 530 4.56 -0.25 8.46
CA TYR A 530 3.24 -0.23 9.08
C TYR A 530 2.70 -1.60 9.49
N ILE A 531 2.10 -1.61 10.68
CA ILE A 531 1.42 -2.76 11.28
C ILE A 531 0.11 -3.09 10.56
N GLU A 532 -0.23 -4.37 10.54
CA GLU A 532 -1.41 -4.96 9.90
C GLU A 532 -2.73 -4.52 10.53
N GLY A 533 -2.82 -4.50 11.86
CA GLY A 533 -4.01 -4.22 12.63
C GLY A 533 -3.72 -4.29 14.11
N TYR A 534 -4.57 -3.67 14.94
CA TYR A 534 -4.37 -3.62 16.39
C TYR A 534 -5.68 -3.26 17.12
N ASP A 535 -5.65 -3.25 18.45
CA ASP A 535 -6.82 -2.99 19.27
C ASP A 535 -7.04 -1.48 19.46
N THR A 536 -8.30 -1.05 19.56
CA THR A 536 -8.70 0.34 19.83
C THR A 536 -8.09 0.96 21.10
N SER A 537 -7.59 0.13 22.04
CA SER A 537 -6.81 0.55 23.21
C SER A 537 -5.33 0.84 22.92
N GLY A 538 -4.86 0.62 21.69
CA GLY A 538 -3.45 0.74 21.30
C GLY A 538 -2.59 -0.46 21.74
N ALA A 539 -3.21 -1.53 22.26
CA ALA A 539 -2.51 -2.80 22.46
C ALA A 539 -2.14 -3.40 21.09
N LEU A 540 -0.95 -4.00 20.99
CA LEU A 540 -0.55 -4.75 19.80
C LEU A 540 -1.22 -6.13 19.81
N HIS A 541 -2.55 -6.10 19.76
CA HIS A 541 -3.46 -7.23 19.76
C HIS A 541 -4.43 -7.02 18.60
N TYR A 542 -4.51 -7.97 17.69
CA TYR A 542 -5.50 -7.93 16.60
C TYR A 542 -6.56 -8.97 16.93
N PRO A 543 -7.81 -8.58 17.28
CA PRO A 543 -8.85 -9.53 17.72
C PRO A 543 -9.10 -10.75 16.83
N ALA A 544 -8.74 -10.67 15.55
CA ALA A 544 -8.81 -11.80 14.61
C ALA A 544 -7.80 -12.93 14.91
N TYR A 545 -6.76 -12.68 15.73
CA TYR A 545 -5.71 -13.63 16.04
C TYR A 545 -5.74 -14.09 17.49
N ALA A 546 -5.41 -15.37 17.67
CA ALA A 546 -5.21 -15.96 18.98
C ALA A 546 -3.81 -15.64 19.56
N ASP A 547 -2.84 -15.29 18.71
CA ASP A 547 -1.47 -14.96 19.08
C ASP A 547 -1.09 -13.57 18.56
N ASP A 548 -0.71 -12.67 19.47
CA ASP A 548 -0.34 -11.30 19.17
C ASP A 548 0.99 -11.21 18.40
N ALA A 549 1.92 -12.13 18.64
CA ALA A 549 3.21 -12.15 17.94
C ALA A 549 3.05 -12.42 16.44
N ARG A 550 1.89 -12.94 16.05
CA ARG A 550 1.54 -13.16 14.65
C ARG A 550 1.45 -11.85 13.89
N ILE A 551 0.91 -10.78 14.46
CA ILE A 551 0.57 -9.54 13.74
C ILE A 551 1.77 -9.05 12.91
N SER A 552 1.59 -8.79 11.61
CA SER A 552 2.67 -8.25 10.77
C SER A 552 2.92 -6.78 11.09
N HIS A 553 4.18 -6.36 11.20
CA HIS A 553 4.60 -4.96 11.35
C HIS A 553 5.11 -4.34 10.04
N ALA A 554 4.99 -5.07 8.93
CA ALA A 554 5.07 -4.55 7.57
C ALA A 554 3.94 -5.20 6.76
N HIS A 555 2.84 -4.48 6.57
CA HIS A 555 1.69 -4.97 5.83
C HIS A 555 1.24 -3.94 4.79
N GLY A 556 1.20 -4.35 3.53
CA GLY A 556 0.96 -3.48 2.37
C GLY A 556 -0.38 -2.77 2.44
N TRP A 557 -1.42 -3.43 2.97
CA TRP A 557 -2.73 -2.79 3.13
C TRP A 557 -2.75 -1.58 4.08
N SER A 558 -1.66 -1.30 4.79
CA SER A 558 -1.53 -0.16 5.71
C SER A 558 -0.86 1.05 5.06
N SER A 559 -0.53 1.00 3.76
CA SER A 559 0.19 2.05 3.01
C SER A 559 -0.70 3.15 2.40
N GLY A 560 -1.99 3.19 2.75
CA GLY A 560 -2.96 4.20 2.29
C GLY A 560 -2.49 5.68 2.29
N PRO A 561 -1.66 6.15 3.25
CA PRO A 561 -1.13 7.51 3.21
C PRO A 561 -0.36 7.91 1.95
N VAL A 562 0.30 6.97 1.26
CA VAL A 562 1.04 7.26 0.01
C VAL A 562 0.08 7.79 -1.05
N LEU A 563 -1.04 7.09 -1.26
CA LEU A 563 -2.12 7.50 -2.15
C LEU A 563 -2.78 8.79 -1.65
N ALA A 564 -3.12 8.86 -0.35
CA ALA A 564 -3.83 10.00 0.23
C ALA A 564 -3.07 11.33 0.01
N LEU A 565 -1.76 11.34 0.25
CA LEU A 565 -0.93 12.54 0.14
C LEU A 565 -0.61 12.91 -1.31
N SER A 566 -0.22 11.94 -2.15
CA SER A 566 0.14 12.20 -3.55
C SER A 566 -1.08 12.56 -4.40
N THR A 567 -2.16 11.80 -4.26
CA THR A 567 -3.33 11.91 -5.13
C THR A 567 -4.33 12.94 -4.64
N PHE A 568 -4.58 13.04 -3.34
CA PHE A 568 -5.60 13.97 -2.83
C PHE A 568 -5.01 15.25 -2.26
N ALA A 569 -4.02 15.17 -1.36
CA ALA A 569 -3.46 16.39 -0.77
C ALA A 569 -2.76 17.27 -1.82
N VAL A 570 -1.81 16.71 -2.58
CA VAL A 570 -1.14 17.40 -3.71
C VAL A 570 -2.02 17.45 -4.95
N GLY A 571 -2.94 16.50 -5.09
CA GLY A 571 -3.99 16.55 -6.09
C GLY A 571 -3.68 15.85 -7.42
N LEU A 572 -2.75 14.90 -7.48
CA LEU A 572 -2.34 14.26 -8.74
C LEU A 572 -3.15 12.97 -9.00
N HIS A 573 -4.19 13.07 -9.84
CA HIS A 573 -5.01 11.93 -10.25
C HIS A 573 -4.65 11.47 -11.67
N VAL A 574 -4.20 10.22 -11.81
CA VAL A 574 -4.02 9.55 -13.10
C VAL A 574 -5.31 8.82 -13.46
N LEU A 575 -5.89 9.14 -14.63
CA LEU A 575 -7.11 8.47 -15.11
C LEU A 575 -6.80 7.33 -16.07
N ASN A 576 -5.80 7.53 -16.92
CA ASN A 576 -5.23 6.55 -17.82
C ASN A 576 -3.94 7.14 -18.42
N ALA A 577 -3.32 6.45 -19.38
CA ALA A 577 -2.10 6.91 -20.03
C ALA A 577 -2.20 8.24 -20.79
N THR A 578 -3.41 8.74 -21.05
CA THR A 578 -3.69 9.96 -21.80
C THR A 578 -4.46 11.02 -21.02
N ASN A 579 -5.05 10.69 -19.87
CA ASN A 579 -5.93 11.57 -19.12
C ASN A 579 -5.55 11.71 -17.65
N TRP A 580 -5.68 12.93 -17.11
CA TRP A 580 -5.38 13.25 -15.72
C TRP A 580 -6.32 14.30 -15.14
N ILE A 581 -6.38 14.38 -13.81
CA ILE A 581 -7.03 15.47 -13.07
C ILE A 581 -6.05 16.01 -12.03
N ALA A 582 -6.02 17.33 -11.90
CA ALA A 582 -5.29 18.01 -10.85
C ALA A 582 -6.26 18.71 -9.89
N HIS A 583 -6.31 18.31 -8.63
CA HIS A 583 -7.12 18.96 -7.58
C HIS A 583 -6.37 19.00 -6.24
N PRO A 584 -5.59 20.05 -5.96
CA PRO A 584 -4.87 20.15 -4.68
C PRO A 584 -5.85 20.38 -3.52
N GLN A 585 -5.82 19.50 -2.51
CA GLN A 585 -6.59 19.59 -1.27
C GLN A 585 -5.66 19.63 -0.04
N PRO A 586 -4.86 20.70 0.16
CA PRO A 586 -3.80 20.74 1.16
C PRO A 586 -4.29 20.78 2.62
N GLY A 587 -5.58 20.97 2.87
CA GLY A 587 -6.10 21.24 4.21
C GLY A 587 -5.43 22.49 4.81
N ASN A 588 -4.82 22.35 5.99
CA ASN A 588 -4.08 23.43 6.66
C ASN A 588 -2.58 23.48 6.30
N LEU A 589 -2.09 22.60 5.43
CA LEU A 589 -0.69 22.57 5.02
C LEU A 589 -0.36 23.81 4.18
N THR A 590 0.80 24.40 4.42
CA THR A 590 1.24 25.66 3.81
C THR A 590 2.21 25.46 2.66
N ASN A 591 2.87 24.32 2.60
CA ASN A 591 3.72 23.91 1.49
C ASN A 591 3.64 22.38 1.37
N ILE A 592 3.23 21.89 0.20
CA ILE A 592 3.20 20.46 -0.12
C ILE A 592 3.67 20.25 -1.55
N GLU A 593 4.42 19.18 -1.77
CA GLU A 593 4.93 18.79 -3.07
C GLU A 593 4.92 17.27 -3.19
N ALA A 594 4.52 16.78 -4.36
CA ALA A 594 4.74 15.40 -4.73
C ALA A 594 5.05 15.32 -6.22
N GLY A 595 5.75 14.26 -6.60
CA GLY A 595 5.92 13.89 -7.99
C GLY A 595 6.22 12.42 -8.11
N PHE A 596 5.94 11.86 -9.27
CA PHE A 596 6.22 10.46 -9.59
C PHE A 596 6.35 10.28 -11.10
N LYS A 597 7.00 9.20 -11.50
CA LYS A 597 7.14 8.79 -12.89
C LYS A 597 6.56 7.39 -13.06
N VAL A 598 5.73 7.26 -14.09
CA VAL A 598 5.23 6.00 -14.62
C VAL A 598 5.58 5.90 -16.11
N ASP A 599 5.26 4.78 -16.76
CA ASP A 599 5.61 4.49 -18.16
C ASP A 599 5.21 5.60 -19.15
N HIS A 600 4.04 6.22 -18.94
CA HIS A 600 3.53 7.29 -19.81
C HIS A 600 3.97 8.71 -19.43
N GLY A 601 4.78 8.86 -18.37
CA GLY A 601 5.52 10.08 -18.09
C GLY A 601 5.57 10.50 -16.62
N THR A 602 6.01 11.74 -16.41
CA THR A 602 6.19 12.32 -15.07
C THR A 602 5.07 13.29 -14.72
N TYR A 603 4.59 13.16 -13.49
CA TYR A 603 3.62 14.04 -12.85
C TYR A 603 4.31 14.73 -11.67
N SER A 604 4.06 16.03 -11.48
CA SER A 604 4.45 16.72 -10.24
C SER A 604 3.52 17.88 -9.94
N GLY A 605 3.33 18.13 -8.65
CA GLY A 605 2.50 19.21 -8.13
C GLY A 605 3.18 19.84 -6.92
N ASN A 606 3.17 21.16 -6.83
CA ASN A 606 3.64 21.93 -5.68
C ASN A 606 2.59 22.98 -5.32
N TYR A 607 1.99 22.86 -4.13
CA TYR A 607 1.09 23.86 -3.57
C TYR A 607 1.80 24.64 -2.47
N SER A 608 1.71 25.96 -2.50
CA SER A 608 2.25 26.84 -1.47
C SER A 608 1.32 28.00 -1.13
N VAL A 609 1.19 28.31 0.17
CA VAL A 609 0.52 29.51 0.66
C VAL A 609 1.42 30.72 0.41
N THR A 610 0.84 31.80 -0.10
CA THR A 610 1.53 33.07 -0.35
C THR A 610 1.01 34.16 0.57
N ALA A 611 1.71 35.29 0.65
CA ALA A 611 1.28 36.43 1.46
C ALA A 611 -0.12 36.99 1.11
N LYS A 612 -0.65 36.67 -0.08
CA LYS A 612 -1.94 37.17 -0.57
C LYS A 612 -2.91 36.05 -0.97
N GLY A 613 -2.61 34.79 -0.69
CA GLY A 613 -3.45 33.66 -1.10
C GLY A 613 -2.62 32.38 -1.26
N ALA A 614 -2.59 31.79 -2.45
CA ALA A 614 -1.88 30.53 -2.70
C ALA A 614 -1.38 30.42 -4.15
N SER A 615 -0.43 29.51 -4.38
CA SER A 615 0.08 29.14 -5.70
C SER A 615 0.09 27.62 -5.83
N TYR A 616 -0.30 27.11 -7.00
CA TYR A 616 -0.15 25.70 -7.36
C TYR A 616 0.58 25.56 -8.69
N VAL A 617 1.73 24.89 -8.68
CA VAL A 617 2.54 24.57 -9.85
C VAL A 617 2.31 23.12 -10.21
N LEU A 618 1.93 22.85 -11.45
CA LEU A 618 1.58 21.52 -11.96
C LEU A 618 2.40 21.21 -13.21
N SER A 619 2.97 20.01 -13.28
CA SER A 619 3.57 19.45 -14.50
C SER A 619 2.95 18.08 -14.79
N THR A 620 2.49 17.88 -16.02
CA THR A 620 1.93 16.61 -16.49
C THR A 620 2.55 16.19 -17.83
N PRO A 621 2.51 14.89 -18.20
CA PRO A 621 3.23 14.40 -19.37
C PRO A 621 2.75 15.02 -20.70
N PRO A 622 3.65 15.39 -21.63
CA PRO A 622 3.27 15.84 -22.96
C PRO A 622 2.38 14.83 -23.70
N GLY A 623 1.41 15.33 -24.48
CA GLY A 623 0.50 14.49 -25.26
C GLY A 623 -0.66 13.89 -24.49
N THR A 624 -0.76 14.16 -23.20
CA THR A 624 -1.95 13.90 -22.37
C THR A 624 -2.92 15.10 -22.42
N GLU A 625 -4.11 14.94 -21.87
CA GLU A 625 -5.07 16.02 -21.61
C GLU A 625 -5.75 15.84 -20.26
N GLY A 626 -6.16 16.92 -19.61
CA GLY A 626 -6.78 16.81 -18.30
C GLY A 626 -7.56 18.02 -17.85
N SER A 627 -8.00 17.95 -16.61
CA SER A 627 -8.78 19.00 -15.95
C SER A 627 -8.08 19.46 -14.69
N LEU A 628 -8.05 20.78 -14.49
CA LEU A 628 -7.62 21.40 -13.24
C LEU A 628 -8.85 21.84 -12.45
N VAL A 629 -8.95 21.39 -11.21
CA VAL A 629 -9.98 21.80 -10.27
C VAL A 629 -9.34 22.61 -9.15
N VAL A 630 -9.93 23.77 -8.84
CA VAL A 630 -9.44 24.72 -7.84
C VAL A 630 -10.57 25.09 -6.91
N ASP A 631 -10.36 24.93 -5.60
CA ASP A 631 -11.32 25.37 -4.59
C ASP A 631 -11.41 26.91 -4.55
N THR A 632 -12.61 27.45 -4.42
CA THR A 632 -12.78 28.89 -4.26
C THR A 632 -12.42 29.30 -2.82
N PRO A 633 -11.55 30.30 -2.63
CA PRO A 633 -11.11 30.68 -1.29
C PRO A 633 -12.24 31.36 -0.51
N GLY A 634 -12.09 31.42 0.82
CA GLY A 634 -13.00 32.15 1.71
C GLY A 634 -12.97 33.69 1.54
N CYS A 635 -12.09 34.20 0.69
CA CYS A 635 -11.91 35.61 0.35
C CYS A 635 -12.41 35.88 -1.08
N ASN A 636 -12.77 37.13 -1.39
CA ASN A 636 -12.86 37.53 -2.79
C ASN A 636 -11.47 37.39 -3.41
N ALA A 637 -11.36 36.75 -4.57
CA ALA A 637 -10.07 36.44 -5.17
C ALA A 637 -10.08 36.56 -6.69
N ILE A 638 -8.88 36.70 -7.26
CA ILE A 638 -8.62 36.48 -8.66
C ILE A 638 -7.81 35.20 -8.78
N ILE A 639 -8.34 34.22 -9.51
CA ILE A 639 -7.62 33.00 -9.87
C ILE A 639 -7.06 33.21 -11.27
N LYS A 640 -5.75 33.02 -11.44
CA LYS A 640 -5.05 33.09 -12.71
C LYS A 640 -4.37 31.77 -12.99
N VAL A 641 -4.55 31.24 -14.20
CA VAL A 641 -3.85 30.05 -14.67
C VAL A 641 -3.02 30.44 -15.88
N THR A 642 -1.72 30.24 -15.79
CA THR A 642 -0.77 30.49 -16.87
C THR A 642 0.04 29.23 -17.11
N GLY A 643 0.46 28.99 -18.34
CA GLY A 643 1.23 27.78 -18.63
C GLY A 643 1.57 27.59 -20.09
N VAL A 644 2.23 26.47 -20.36
CA VAL A 644 2.55 26.01 -21.71
C VAL A 644 2.14 24.55 -21.81
N GLY A 645 1.07 24.30 -22.57
CA GLY A 645 0.66 22.95 -22.95
C GLY A 645 1.42 22.48 -24.18
N SER A 646 1.89 21.24 -24.18
CA SER A 646 2.55 20.61 -25.33
C SER A 646 1.57 19.82 -26.18
N ASP A 647 1.71 19.91 -27.52
CA ASP A 647 0.94 19.03 -28.42
C ASP A 647 1.40 17.56 -28.31
N VAL A 648 0.61 16.65 -28.87
CA VAL A 648 0.85 15.18 -28.92
C VAL A 648 2.23 14.81 -29.50
N ARG A 649 2.94 15.75 -30.14
CA ARG A 649 4.27 15.54 -30.73
C ARG A 649 5.41 16.23 -29.96
N GLY A 650 5.12 16.90 -28.85
CA GLY A 650 6.10 17.58 -27.98
C GLY A 650 6.86 18.74 -28.65
N LYS A 651 6.43 19.21 -29.83
CA LYS A 651 7.24 20.12 -30.68
C LYS A 651 6.81 21.58 -30.66
N HIS A 652 5.55 21.87 -30.27
CA HIS A 652 5.04 23.24 -30.20
C HIS A 652 4.23 23.44 -28.92
N GLY A 653 4.77 24.24 -27.98
CA GLY A 653 4.07 24.65 -26.77
C GLY A 653 3.06 25.76 -27.07
N LYS A 654 1.77 25.54 -26.80
CA LYS A 654 0.76 26.60 -26.83
C LYS A 654 0.70 27.27 -25.46
N LYS A 655 0.90 28.59 -25.44
CA LYS A 655 0.72 29.39 -24.22
C LYS A 655 -0.76 29.37 -23.83
N PHE A 656 -1.01 29.03 -22.57
CA PHE A 656 -2.32 29.10 -21.95
C PHE A 656 -2.35 30.26 -20.95
N ASN A 657 -3.40 31.08 -21.00
CA ASN A 657 -3.65 32.14 -20.04
C ASN A 657 -5.15 32.23 -19.80
N TRP A 658 -5.54 32.11 -18.54
CA TRP A 658 -6.93 32.19 -18.09
C TRP A 658 -6.99 32.94 -16.76
N ALA A 659 -8.06 33.70 -16.53
CA ALA A 659 -8.28 34.36 -15.25
C ALA A 659 -9.78 34.53 -14.98
N LYS A 660 -10.18 34.37 -13.71
CA LYS A 660 -11.57 34.61 -13.26
C LYS A 660 -11.57 35.26 -11.88
N GLN A 661 -12.44 36.25 -11.70
CA GLN A 661 -12.76 36.76 -10.37
C GLN A 661 -13.78 35.83 -9.71
N VAL A 662 -13.56 35.54 -8.43
CA VAL A 662 -14.46 34.73 -7.61
C VAL A 662 -14.83 35.46 -6.34
N HIS A 663 -16.05 35.22 -5.89
CA HIS A 663 -16.52 35.72 -4.61
C HIS A 663 -16.13 34.75 -3.50
N GLY A 664 -15.83 35.30 -2.32
CA GLY A 664 -15.44 34.49 -1.17
C GLY A 664 -16.53 33.49 -0.80
N HIS A 665 -16.15 32.21 -0.71
CA HIS A 665 -17.03 31.13 -0.31
C HIS A 665 -16.69 30.72 1.14
N LYS A 666 -17.56 31.07 2.09
CA LYS A 666 -17.35 30.79 3.54
C LYS A 666 -17.73 29.37 3.97
N GLY A 667 -17.99 28.46 3.04
CA GLY A 667 -18.15 27.03 3.35
C GLY A 667 -16.80 26.47 3.78
N ALA A 668 -16.73 25.85 4.96
CA ALA A 668 -15.50 25.28 5.52
C ALA A 668 -15.09 23.94 4.86
N THR A 669 -15.65 23.62 3.70
CA THR A 669 -15.57 22.31 3.08
C THR A 669 -15.54 22.53 1.58
N SER A 670 -14.53 22.01 0.88
CA SER A 670 -14.62 21.88 -0.57
C SER A 670 -15.92 21.13 -0.90
N ASN A 671 -16.59 21.51 -2.00
CA ASN A 671 -17.87 20.87 -2.30
C ASN A 671 -17.62 19.36 -2.50
N PRO A 672 -18.40 18.48 -1.84
CA PRO A 672 -18.17 17.06 -1.94
C PRO A 672 -18.27 16.62 -3.39
N TRP A 673 -17.34 15.77 -3.80
CA TRP A 673 -17.20 15.36 -5.18
C TRP A 673 -18.41 14.55 -5.64
N LYS A 674 -18.89 14.76 -6.87
CA LYS A 674 -19.70 13.74 -7.54
C LYS A 674 -18.79 12.55 -7.78
N CYS A 675 -18.89 11.55 -6.91
CA CYS A 675 -17.99 10.41 -6.90
C CYS A 675 -18.26 9.53 -8.14
N GLY A 676 -17.25 9.45 -9.00
CA GLY A 676 -17.11 8.44 -10.04
C GLY A 676 -15.81 7.66 -9.80
N VAL A 677 -15.58 6.64 -10.63
CA VAL A 677 -14.47 5.67 -10.60
C VAL A 677 -13.09 6.26 -10.27
N TRP A 678 -12.87 7.52 -10.62
CA TRP A 678 -11.56 8.11 -10.72
C TRP A 678 -11.25 9.14 -9.64
N GLY A 679 -12.09 9.17 -8.62
CA GLY A 679 -12.35 10.40 -7.90
C GLY A 679 -13.00 11.41 -8.87
N PRO A 680 -12.63 12.68 -8.79
CA PRO A 680 -13.22 13.76 -9.55
C PRO A 680 -14.01 13.51 -10.84
N SER A 681 -15.35 13.49 -10.81
CA SER A 681 -16.12 13.94 -11.98
C SER A 681 -16.29 15.45 -11.87
N PRO A 682 -15.65 16.27 -12.72
CA PRO A 682 -15.85 17.70 -12.65
C PRO A 682 -17.35 17.98 -12.78
N PRO A 683 -17.94 18.80 -11.88
CA PRO A 683 -19.34 19.16 -12.01
C PRO A 683 -19.54 19.80 -13.39
N SER A 684 -20.57 19.36 -14.11
CA SER A 684 -20.98 19.92 -15.40
C SER A 684 -20.95 21.46 -15.33
N HIS A 685 -19.93 22.10 -15.95
CA HIS A 685 -19.68 23.55 -15.95
C HIS A 685 -20.52 24.34 -14.94
N GLN A 686 -20.21 24.25 -13.65
CA GLN A 686 -20.93 25.02 -12.65
C GLN A 686 -20.22 26.34 -12.39
N ASP A 687 -20.98 27.42 -12.53
CA ASP A 687 -20.52 28.76 -12.18
C ASP A 687 -20.20 28.81 -10.67
N GLY A 688 -19.19 29.60 -10.28
CA GLY A 688 -18.50 29.60 -8.97
C GLY A 688 -19.33 29.81 -7.69
N SER A 689 -20.64 29.66 -7.77
CA SER A 689 -21.60 29.48 -6.68
C SER A 689 -21.43 28.17 -5.88
N ALA A 690 -20.70 27.18 -6.41
CA ALA A 690 -20.59 25.82 -5.87
C ALA A 690 -19.16 25.47 -5.36
N GLY A 691 -18.43 26.41 -4.75
CA GLY A 691 -17.21 26.10 -3.98
C GLY A 691 -15.96 25.69 -4.77
N THR A 692 -16.05 25.35 -6.05
CA THR A 692 -14.89 24.99 -6.90
C THR A 692 -14.99 25.60 -8.30
N ILE A 693 -13.86 25.62 -9.03
CA ILE A 693 -13.77 25.94 -10.45
C ILE A 693 -13.06 24.81 -11.16
N THR A 694 -13.62 24.36 -12.29
CA THR A 694 -12.97 23.42 -13.20
C THR A 694 -12.52 24.11 -14.48
N ILE A 695 -11.31 23.80 -14.92
CA ILE A 695 -10.75 24.15 -16.23
C ILE A 695 -10.43 22.85 -16.95
N ASP A 696 -11.23 22.52 -17.97
CA ASP A 696 -11.11 21.29 -18.75
C ASP A 696 -10.27 21.47 -20.03
N ASN A 697 -9.91 20.35 -20.64
CA ASN A 697 -9.18 20.26 -21.92
C ASN A 697 -7.80 20.94 -21.87
N LEU A 698 -7.13 20.87 -20.72
CA LEU A 698 -5.74 21.31 -20.58
C LEU A 698 -4.82 20.25 -21.18
N ALA A 699 -4.03 20.61 -22.19
CA ALA A 699 -3.01 19.71 -22.72
C ALA A 699 -1.92 19.44 -21.67
N GLY A 700 -1.28 18.28 -21.71
CA GLY A 700 -0.17 17.95 -20.84
C GLY A 700 0.98 18.96 -20.96
N GLY A 701 1.50 19.42 -19.83
CA GLY A 701 2.53 20.46 -19.78
C GLY A 701 2.66 21.11 -18.41
N ASN A 702 3.22 22.32 -18.39
CA ASN A 702 3.52 23.06 -17.16
C ASN A 702 2.52 24.20 -16.95
N TYR A 703 1.92 24.26 -15.77
CA TYR A 703 0.93 25.25 -15.37
C TYR A 703 1.26 25.86 -14.01
N THR A 704 0.92 27.13 -13.84
CA THR A 704 0.95 27.86 -12.57
C THR A 704 -0.43 28.45 -12.34
N VAL A 705 -1.00 28.15 -11.18
CA VAL A 705 -2.27 28.65 -10.68
C VAL A 705 -1.99 29.63 -9.55
N ASP A 706 -2.25 30.90 -9.75
CA ASP A 706 -2.16 31.92 -8.70
C ASP A 706 -3.55 32.26 -8.18
N ILE A 707 -3.77 32.08 -6.87
CA ILE A 707 -4.97 32.51 -6.17
C ILE A 707 -4.61 33.74 -5.35
N VAL A 708 -5.16 34.90 -5.71
CA VAL A 708 -4.85 36.18 -5.06
C VAL A 708 -6.11 36.77 -4.45
N CYS A 709 -6.19 36.75 -3.11
CA CYS A 709 -7.22 37.46 -2.35
C CYS A 709 -7.09 38.98 -2.54
N SER A 710 -8.23 39.64 -2.76
CA SER A 710 -8.36 41.10 -2.85
C SER A 710 -8.52 41.78 -1.51
#